data_AF-A0A8H7G219-F1
#
_entry.id   AF-A0A8H7G219-F1
#
_cell.length_a   1.000
_cell.length_b   1.000
_cell.length_c   1.000
_cell.angle_alpha   90.00
_cell.angle_beta   90.00
_cell.angle_gamma   90.00
#
_symmetry.space_group_name_H-M   'P 1'
#
loop_
_entity.id
_entity.type
_entity.pdbx_description
1 polymer ?
#
loop_
_entity_poly.entity_id
_entity_poly.type
_entity_poly.pdbx_seq_one_letter_code
_entity_poly.pdbx_strand_id
1 'polypeptide(L)'
;MESRKRPHSAEDEPTIQKKRILTGVNGGPHVNVVVSEADEPKDGDDLELFRKEAIFRRMKHYSREHERSQAQIAELEKRRNTCDAGMAAMAACWEQLVTTIRTLARPEDLPPAGPNTKGRLFDLTEYIDSEDAPALKSAFADSMQTTQELITTFMQIGTKSHPAALHDRAYQDCQKAQNECLALKSEISLVRKQLRVSEEQNQQYRVDLAAAETRADRLRSKTVQALQARSPEEKQDSKMEESDERKSKSPFSPPPQLNGGNQLIASGELDALQAIAKSREENIVSLEGELSKCREELLARRMEMKAPSQEFVMNTPSFRFLLELTSKLEYEAKEAATEMPRLREEVKTLQESRKEWEASVLAATETAKDEFRLQLSRKEAESLRLRETRDQQAAELVERKTKDSAKMVSLNELKSLAESRSERILVLQSEVKRCRTQLAAEAGNQDLLAFFYQDKSWDLSYVEDLQNRVAAAEARASALEQSLSKFAEGQPDAGRYASAEAEARQQLADVTKQLEKYQSVYGDSSSLPPDVQGLSQELQRKEEEVSKLRLAGTQRAEAESSLYAELDKLSAAWEALDRQVKSKVFDLTSMEERLAKMGHDYFNQVKAQNALLDAKTTEIRKAGEELLRLRKAAEKHASEYKLLSTGSSSQKEAGLQAEIDKLMVRSMFDFVGALEMLYLQDAHAKYCDHEVHA
;
A
#
# COMPACT_ATOMS: atom_id res chain seq x y z
N MET A 1 -17.09 -49.69 -12.86
CA MET A 1 -16.78 -50.11 -11.47
C MET A 1 -16.38 -48.86 -10.68
N GLU A 2 -16.78 -48.82 -9.40
CA GLU A 2 -16.34 -47.89 -8.33
C GLU A 2 -15.96 -46.43 -8.67
N SER A 3 -16.90 -45.51 -8.47
CA SER A 3 -16.62 -44.08 -8.24
C SER A 3 -16.46 -43.80 -6.73
N ARG A 4 -15.25 -43.49 -6.25
CA ARG A 4 -15.05 -43.11 -4.83
C ARG A 4 -15.43 -41.65 -4.58
N LYS A 5 -16.61 -41.45 -3.99
CA LYS A 5 -17.09 -40.14 -3.50
C LYS A 5 -16.29 -39.71 -2.27
N ARG A 6 -16.00 -38.41 -2.13
CA ARG A 6 -15.60 -37.80 -0.85
C ARG A 6 -16.83 -37.71 0.08
N PRO A 7 -16.73 -37.99 1.39
CA PRO A 7 -17.87 -37.86 2.29
C PRO A 7 -18.11 -36.40 2.68
N HIS A 8 -19.37 -35.94 2.61
CA HIS A 8 -19.84 -34.82 3.42
C HIS A 8 -20.12 -35.33 4.83
N SER A 9 -19.58 -34.67 5.85
CA SER A 9 -20.09 -34.73 7.22
C SER A 9 -21.10 -33.61 7.43
N ALA A 10 -22.38 -33.95 7.65
CA ALA A 10 -23.42 -33.00 8.04
C ALA A 10 -23.32 -32.66 9.54
N GLU A 11 -24.05 -31.63 9.96
CA GLU A 11 -24.21 -31.21 11.36
C GLU A 11 -25.29 -32.03 12.09
N ASP A 12 -25.32 -31.90 13.42
CA ASP A 12 -26.34 -32.37 14.39
C ASP A 12 -26.58 -33.90 14.53
N GLU A 13 -26.94 -34.45 15.71
CA GLU A 13 -27.17 -33.90 17.05
C GLU A 13 -26.23 -34.54 18.11
N PRO A 14 -26.28 -34.07 19.37
CA PRO A 14 -26.52 -35.05 20.45
C PRO A 14 -27.70 -34.69 21.39
N THR A 15 -28.83 -35.38 21.17
CA THR A 15 -29.83 -35.83 22.16
C THR A 15 -30.10 -34.98 23.42
N ILE A 16 -31.20 -34.21 23.37
CA ILE A 16 -31.77 -33.48 24.52
C ILE A 16 -32.23 -34.44 25.63
N GLN A 17 -31.53 -34.47 26.78
CA GLN A 17 -32.07 -35.08 28.01
C GLN A 17 -32.97 -34.12 28.78
N LYS A 18 -34.30 -34.31 28.67
CA LYS A 18 -35.31 -33.53 29.40
C LYS A 18 -35.27 -33.82 30.90
N LYS A 19 -34.98 -32.82 31.74
CA LYS A 19 -35.22 -32.87 33.19
C LYS A 19 -36.32 -31.87 33.62
N ARG A 20 -37.56 -32.37 33.55
CA ARG A 20 -38.72 -32.06 34.40
C ARG A 20 -38.75 -30.67 35.08
N ILE A 21 -39.47 -29.73 34.47
CA ILE A 21 -40.07 -28.62 35.22
C ILE A 21 -41.09 -29.21 36.21
N LEU A 22 -41.04 -28.80 37.47
CA LEU A 22 -42.12 -29.04 38.44
C LEU A 22 -43.07 -27.85 38.40
N THR A 23 -44.29 -28.06 37.92
CA THR A 23 -45.36 -27.08 38.00
C THR A 23 -45.83 -26.92 39.44
N GLY A 24 -45.69 -25.71 40.00
CA GLY A 24 -46.43 -25.31 41.19
C GLY A 24 -47.94 -25.29 40.92
N VAL A 25 -48.74 -25.50 41.95
CA VAL A 25 -50.22 -25.41 41.85
C VAL A 25 -50.63 -23.94 41.84
N ASN A 26 -51.54 -23.60 40.92
CA ASN A 26 -52.03 -22.25 40.54
C ASN A 26 -51.12 -21.49 39.57
N GLY A 27 -51.49 -21.54 38.29
CA GLY A 27 -50.90 -20.68 37.25
C GLY A 27 -51.63 -19.33 37.15
N GLY A 28 -50.86 -18.26 37.00
CA GLY A 28 -51.37 -16.91 36.73
C GLY A 28 -50.21 -15.91 36.71
N PRO A 29 -50.07 -15.06 35.68
CA PRO A 29 -49.05 -14.00 35.70
C PRO A 29 -49.50 -12.86 36.62
N HIS A 30 -48.58 -12.32 37.43
CA HIS A 30 -48.83 -11.09 38.17
C HIS A 30 -47.74 -10.05 37.91
N VAL A 31 -48.17 -8.80 37.81
CA VAL A 31 -47.36 -7.65 37.40
C VAL A 31 -47.12 -6.72 38.60
N ASN A 32 -46.01 -5.97 38.55
CA ASN A 32 -45.58 -4.88 39.44
C ASN A 32 -45.30 -5.22 40.92
N VAL A 33 -44.01 -5.29 41.27
CA VAL A 33 -43.46 -4.48 42.37
C VAL A 33 -42.23 -3.72 41.86
N VAL A 34 -42.10 -2.49 42.36
CA VAL A 34 -41.14 -1.41 42.10
C VAL A 34 -39.66 -1.82 42.01
N VAL A 35 -38.91 -1.09 41.18
CA VAL A 35 -37.44 -1.14 41.06
C VAL A 35 -36.75 -0.62 42.32
N SER A 36 -35.79 -1.39 42.83
CA SER A 36 -34.62 -0.86 43.55
C SER A 36 -33.37 -1.44 42.89
N GLU A 37 -32.42 -0.59 42.50
CA GLU A 37 -31.14 -1.01 41.93
C GLU A 37 -30.16 -1.32 43.06
N ALA A 38 -29.83 -2.60 43.24
CA ALA A 38 -28.69 -3.08 44.02
C ALA A 38 -28.23 -4.44 43.43
N ASP A 39 -26.92 -4.69 43.41
CA ASP A 39 -26.33 -5.90 42.83
C ASP A 39 -26.79 -7.17 43.55
N GLU A 40 -27.49 -8.05 42.83
CA GLU A 40 -27.36 -9.50 43.00
C GLU A 40 -26.81 -10.08 41.69
N PRO A 41 -25.64 -10.78 41.71
CA PRO A 41 -25.12 -11.43 40.51
C PRO A 41 -26.05 -12.58 40.13
N LYS A 42 -26.64 -12.50 38.93
CA LYS A 42 -27.46 -13.59 38.40
C LYS A 42 -26.53 -14.72 37.99
N ASP A 43 -26.84 -15.96 38.37
CA ASP A 43 -26.11 -17.17 37.89
C ASP A 43 -25.97 -17.21 36.35
N GLY A 44 -26.87 -16.55 35.63
CA GLY A 44 -26.80 -16.38 34.17
C GLY A 44 -25.62 -15.54 33.68
N ASP A 45 -25.20 -14.50 34.42
CA ASP A 45 -24.08 -13.63 34.04
C ASP A 45 -22.74 -14.35 34.25
N ASP A 46 -22.58 -15.06 35.37
CA ASP A 46 -21.44 -15.95 35.60
C ASP A 46 -21.40 -17.10 34.58
N LEU A 47 -22.54 -17.73 34.28
CA LEU A 47 -22.63 -18.75 33.24
C LEU A 47 -22.29 -18.19 31.85
N GLU A 48 -22.65 -16.94 31.56
CA GLU A 48 -22.27 -16.25 30.31
C GLU A 48 -20.78 -15.87 30.29
N LEU A 49 -20.20 -15.47 31.42
CA LEU A 49 -18.75 -15.26 31.58
C LEU A 49 -17.98 -16.57 31.37
N PHE A 50 -18.38 -17.68 32.00
CA PHE A 50 -17.80 -19.00 31.77
C PHE A 50 -17.94 -19.46 30.31
N ARG A 51 -19.07 -19.18 29.65
CA ARG A 51 -19.25 -19.46 28.20
C ARG A 51 -18.32 -18.60 27.34
N LYS A 52 -18.27 -17.29 27.58
CA LYS A 52 -17.37 -16.36 26.88
C LYS A 52 -15.91 -16.76 27.07
N GLU A 53 -15.50 -17.13 28.28
CA GLU A 53 -14.13 -17.56 28.55
C GLU A 53 -13.82 -18.94 27.96
N ALA A 54 -14.75 -19.90 27.98
CA ALA A 54 -14.57 -21.18 27.29
C ALA A 54 -14.42 -21.00 25.77
N ILE A 55 -15.21 -20.12 25.17
CA ILE A 55 -15.09 -19.72 23.75
C ILE A 55 -13.74 -19.02 23.52
N PHE A 56 -13.32 -18.09 24.39
CA PHE A 56 -12.03 -17.40 24.27
C PHE A 56 -10.84 -18.35 24.42
N ARG A 57 -10.86 -19.28 25.38
CA ARG A 57 -9.86 -20.34 25.55
C ARG A 57 -9.78 -21.23 24.31
N ARG A 58 -10.92 -21.62 23.72
CA ARG A 58 -10.99 -22.41 22.47
C ARG A 58 -10.52 -21.61 21.25
N MET A 59 -10.85 -20.32 21.15
CA MET A 59 -10.36 -19.43 20.10
C MET A 59 -8.84 -19.20 20.20
N LYS A 60 -8.31 -19.04 21.43
CA LYS A 60 -6.87 -18.93 21.69
C LYS A 60 -6.13 -20.25 21.43
N HIS A 61 -6.79 -21.40 21.60
CA HIS A 61 -6.30 -22.69 21.11
C HIS A 61 -6.23 -22.71 19.58
N TYR A 62 -7.31 -22.35 18.87
CA TYR A 62 -7.31 -22.32 17.41
C TYR A 62 -6.31 -21.29 16.83
N SER A 63 -6.06 -20.16 17.48
CA SER A 63 -4.97 -19.23 17.11
C SER A 63 -3.62 -19.93 17.11
N ARG A 64 -3.30 -20.64 18.20
CA ARG A 64 -2.04 -21.39 18.34
C ARG A 64 -1.92 -22.56 17.35
N GLU A 65 -3.02 -23.23 17.01
CA GLU A 65 -3.02 -24.26 15.96
C GLU A 65 -2.83 -23.65 14.57
N HIS A 66 -3.42 -22.48 14.31
CA HIS A 66 -3.25 -21.75 13.07
C HIS A 66 -1.82 -21.22 12.91
N GLU A 67 -1.25 -20.62 13.96
CA GLU A 67 0.15 -20.20 14.03
C GLU A 67 1.11 -21.39 13.79
N ARG A 68 0.85 -22.55 14.43
CA ARG A 68 1.63 -23.78 14.20
C ARG A 68 1.47 -24.34 12.78
N SER A 69 0.28 -24.27 12.20
CA SER A 69 0.01 -24.70 10.82
C SER A 69 0.68 -23.77 9.80
N GLN A 70 0.61 -22.45 9.99
CA GLN A 70 1.33 -21.47 9.17
C GLN A 70 2.85 -21.66 9.24
N ALA A 71 3.41 -21.90 10.43
CA ALA A 71 4.83 -22.20 10.57
C ALA A 71 5.26 -23.50 9.85
N GLN A 72 4.39 -24.53 9.82
CA GLN A 72 4.62 -25.74 9.03
C GLN A 72 4.54 -25.47 7.53
N ILE A 73 3.56 -24.68 7.07
CA ILE A 73 3.42 -24.28 5.67
C ILE A 73 4.66 -23.51 5.20
N ALA A 74 5.09 -22.48 5.94
CA ALA A 74 6.27 -21.67 5.59
C ALA A 74 7.58 -22.48 5.54
N GLU A 75 7.76 -23.48 6.42
CA GLU A 75 8.92 -24.38 6.37
C GLU A 75 8.83 -25.39 5.22
N LEU A 76 7.62 -25.83 4.81
CA LEU A 76 7.42 -26.65 3.61
C LEU A 76 7.67 -25.84 2.33
N GLU A 77 7.17 -24.60 2.25
CA GLU A 77 7.42 -23.66 1.15
C GLU A 77 8.90 -23.33 1.02
N LYS A 78 9.60 -23.09 2.14
CA LYS A 78 11.06 -22.90 2.17
C LYS A 78 11.81 -24.14 1.66
N ARG A 79 11.37 -25.35 2.00
CA ARG A 79 11.95 -26.60 1.47
C ARG A 79 11.68 -26.76 -0.02
N ARG A 80 10.45 -26.52 -0.49
CA ARG A 80 10.10 -26.45 -1.92
C ARG A 80 11.02 -25.47 -2.64
N ASN A 81 11.05 -24.21 -2.22
CA ASN A 81 11.89 -23.15 -2.80
C ASN A 81 13.39 -23.50 -2.86
N THR A 82 13.87 -24.35 -1.94
CA THR A 82 15.26 -24.86 -1.96
C THR A 82 15.44 -25.98 -3.00
N CYS A 83 14.49 -26.92 -3.10
CA CYS A 83 14.48 -27.94 -4.15
C CYS A 83 14.32 -27.32 -5.55
N ASP A 84 13.39 -26.39 -5.73
CA ASP A 84 13.11 -25.70 -7.00
C ASP A 84 14.36 -24.93 -7.48
N ALA A 85 15.08 -24.27 -6.56
CA ALA A 85 16.37 -23.64 -6.87
C ALA A 85 17.46 -24.64 -7.25
N GLY A 86 17.52 -25.81 -6.59
CA GLY A 86 18.43 -26.90 -6.94
C GLY A 86 18.13 -27.49 -8.32
N MET A 87 16.85 -27.69 -8.65
CA MET A 87 16.39 -28.17 -9.96
C MET A 87 16.75 -27.17 -11.08
N ALA A 88 16.53 -25.87 -10.86
CA ALA A 88 16.92 -24.82 -11.81
C ALA A 88 18.45 -24.75 -12.01
N ALA A 89 19.23 -24.95 -10.94
CA ALA A 89 20.69 -25.02 -11.06
C ALA A 89 21.16 -26.25 -11.85
N MET A 90 20.56 -27.43 -11.61
CA MET A 90 20.85 -28.64 -12.39
C MET A 90 20.46 -28.49 -13.86
N ALA A 91 19.31 -27.85 -14.16
CA ALA A 91 18.90 -27.53 -15.52
C ALA A 91 19.93 -26.65 -16.25
N ALA A 92 20.37 -25.55 -15.61
CA ALA A 92 21.36 -24.65 -16.18
C ALA A 92 22.72 -25.33 -16.44
N CYS A 93 23.20 -26.16 -15.50
CA CYS A 93 24.41 -26.95 -15.69
C CYS A 93 24.28 -27.95 -16.85
N TRP A 94 23.10 -28.54 -17.06
CA TRP A 94 22.86 -29.47 -18.17
C TRP A 94 22.74 -28.75 -19.52
N GLU A 95 22.05 -27.62 -19.59
CA GLU A 95 22.00 -26.76 -20.80
C GLU A 95 23.41 -26.27 -21.17
N GLN A 96 24.23 -25.89 -20.19
CA GLN A 96 25.64 -25.51 -20.39
C GLN A 96 26.46 -26.67 -20.97
N LEU A 97 26.33 -27.89 -20.41
CA LEU A 97 27.03 -29.08 -20.90
C LEU A 97 26.63 -29.43 -22.34
N VAL A 98 25.31 -29.48 -22.63
CA VAL A 98 24.76 -29.77 -23.96
C VAL A 98 25.18 -28.71 -24.99
N THR A 99 25.18 -27.44 -24.58
CA THR A 99 25.64 -26.32 -25.43
C THR A 99 27.13 -26.43 -25.71
N THR A 100 27.95 -26.73 -24.70
CA THR A 100 29.42 -26.88 -24.85
C THR A 100 29.77 -27.99 -25.85
N ILE A 101 29.10 -29.15 -25.77
CA ILE A 101 29.30 -30.26 -26.73
C ILE A 101 28.92 -29.82 -28.14
N ARG A 102 27.78 -29.13 -28.31
CA ARG A 102 27.33 -28.63 -29.63
C ARG A 102 28.24 -27.55 -30.23
N THR A 103 28.90 -26.74 -29.40
CA THR A 103 29.88 -25.75 -29.89
C THR A 103 31.22 -26.40 -30.30
N LEU A 104 31.59 -27.54 -29.70
CA LEU A 104 32.87 -28.21 -29.97
C LEU A 104 32.86 -29.12 -31.21
N ALA A 105 31.69 -29.49 -31.72
CA ALA A 105 31.53 -30.25 -32.98
C ALA A 105 30.98 -29.37 -34.11
N ARG A 106 31.12 -29.82 -35.36
CA ARG A 106 30.60 -29.09 -36.53
C ARG A 106 29.08 -29.21 -36.57
N PRO A 107 28.34 -28.15 -36.94
CA PRO A 107 26.87 -28.20 -37.00
C PRO A 107 26.32 -29.13 -38.10
N GLU A 108 27.15 -29.52 -39.08
CA GLU A 108 26.81 -30.45 -40.17
C GLU A 108 26.95 -31.93 -39.75
N ASP A 109 27.82 -32.24 -38.78
CA ASP A 109 28.09 -33.61 -38.30
C ASP A 109 27.12 -34.05 -37.17
N LEU A 110 26.30 -33.14 -36.66
CA LEU A 110 25.42 -33.36 -35.51
C LEU A 110 23.96 -33.61 -35.93
N PRO A 111 23.21 -34.48 -35.22
CA PRO A 111 21.78 -34.62 -35.46
C PRO A 111 21.06 -33.29 -35.22
N PRO A 112 20.10 -32.89 -36.09
CA PRO A 112 19.43 -31.60 -35.98
C PRO A 112 18.65 -31.51 -34.66
N ALA A 113 18.76 -30.36 -33.98
CA ALA A 113 18.08 -30.12 -32.72
C ALA A 113 16.55 -30.23 -32.89
N GLY A 114 15.99 -31.35 -32.41
CA GLY A 114 14.58 -31.71 -32.57
C GLY A 114 13.62 -30.73 -31.89
N PRO A 115 12.31 -30.84 -32.19
CA PRO A 115 11.31 -29.87 -31.72
C PRO A 115 11.28 -29.71 -30.19
N ASN A 116 11.44 -30.79 -29.42
CA ASN A 116 11.51 -30.73 -27.95
C ASN A 116 12.79 -30.06 -27.42
N THR A 117 13.88 -30.08 -28.18
CA THR A 117 15.19 -29.55 -27.75
C THR A 117 15.26 -28.03 -27.77
N LYS A 118 14.32 -27.35 -28.45
CA LYS A 118 14.22 -25.88 -28.49
C LYS A 118 13.23 -25.37 -27.44
N GLY A 119 13.70 -25.27 -26.20
CA GLY A 119 13.06 -24.46 -25.15
C GLY A 119 12.17 -25.22 -24.15
N ARG A 120 11.82 -26.50 -24.37
CA ARG A 120 11.08 -27.31 -23.38
C ARG A 120 11.87 -28.36 -22.64
N LEU A 121 12.99 -28.84 -23.18
CA LEU A 121 13.80 -29.89 -22.55
C LEU A 121 14.46 -29.50 -21.21
N PHE A 122 14.52 -28.21 -20.88
CA PHE A 122 15.32 -27.68 -19.78
C PHE A 122 14.57 -26.76 -18.79
N ASP A 123 13.30 -26.40 -19.05
CA ASP A 123 12.49 -25.72 -18.02
C ASP A 123 11.88 -26.77 -17.07
N LEU A 124 12.74 -27.40 -16.27
CA LEU A 124 12.34 -28.38 -15.25
C LEU A 124 11.41 -27.76 -14.18
N THR A 125 11.32 -26.43 -14.12
CA THR A 125 10.39 -25.68 -13.28
C THR A 125 8.93 -25.77 -13.75
N GLU A 126 8.66 -25.91 -15.06
CA GLU A 126 7.28 -26.04 -15.62
C GLU A 126 6.55 -27.28 -15.05
N TYR A 127 7.31 -28.31 -14.66
CA TYR A 127 6.81 -29.59 -14.15
C TYR A 127 6.64 -29.67 -12.62
N ILE A 128 6.94 -28.60 -11.86
CA ILE A 128 6.89 -28.63 -10.38
C ILE A 128 5.48 -28.30 -9.85
N ASP A 129 4.68 -27.52 -10.59
CA ASP A 129 3.29 -27.20 -10.23
C ASP A 129 2.26 -28.21 -10.78
N SER A 130 2.70 -29.31 -11.37
CA SER A 130 1.87 -30.42 -11.86
C SER A 130 2.04 -31.66 -10.96
N GLU A 131 0.93 -32.36 -10.66
CA GLU A 131 0.96 -33.65 -9.94
C GLU A 131 1.49 -34.81 -10.83
N ASP A 132 1.79 -34.57 -12.11
CA ASP A 132 2.17 -35.57 -13.12
C ASP A 132 3.64 -36.00 -13.01
N ALA A 133 4.02 -36.53 -11.85
CA ALA A 133 5.28 -37.23 -11.62
C ALA A 133 5.71 -38.24 -12.72
N PRO A 134 4.81 -38.97 -13.44
CA PRO A 134 5.22 -39.75 -14.61
C PRO A 134 5.72 -38.91 -15.80
N ALA A 135 5.15 -37.72 -16.06
CA ALA A 135 5.54 -36.86 -17.17
C ALA A 135 6.96 -36.29 -16.99
N LEU A 136 7.30 -35.90 -15.76
CA LEU A 136 8.66 -35.50 -15.39
C LEU A 136 9.67 -36.64 -15.64
N LYS A 137 9.30 -37.89 -15.34
CA LYS A 137 10.17 -39.06 -15.58
C LYS A 137 10.39 -39.34 -17.07
N SER A 138 9.36 -39.21 -17.91
CA SER A 138 9.55 -39.31 -19.37
C SER A 138 10.44 -38.19 -19.91
N ALA A 139 10.24 -36.93 -19.47
CA ALA A 139 11.09 -35.82 -19.89
C ALA A 139 12.58 -36.03 -19.52
N PHE A 140 12.85 -36.60 -18.33
CA PHE A 140 14.21 -36.99 -17.95
C PHE A 140 14.77 -38.14 -18.81
N ALA A 141 13.96 -39.15 -19.15
CA ALA A 141 14.39 -40.26 -20.01
C ALA A 141 14.73 -39.76 -21.43
N ASP A 142 13.86 -38.96 -22.04
CA ASP A 142 14.05 -38.36 -23.36
C ASP A 142 15.30 -37.46 -23.39
N SER A 143 15.49 -36.64 -22.36
CA SER A 143 16.66 -35.75 -22.22
C SER A 143 17.95 -36.54 -22.02
N MET A 144 17.93 -37.62 -21.22
CA MET A 144 19.06 -38.51 -21.03
C MET A 144 19.43 -39.24 -22.33
N GLN A 145 18.47 -39.79 -23.07
CA GLN A 145 18.71 -40.44 -24.36
C GLN A 145 19.26 -39.43 -25.38
N THR A 146 18.62 -38.27 -25.54
CA THR A 146 19.08 -37.20 -26.46
C THR A 146 20.52 -36.77 -26.15
N THR A 147 20.89 -36.73 -24.87
CA THR A 147 22.23 -36.36 -24.43
C THR A 147 23.24 -37.49 -24.63
N GLN A 148 22.84 -38.76 -24.46
CA GLN A 148 23.67 -39.93 -24.78
C GLN A 148 23.95 -40.05 -26.28
N GLU A 149 22.95 -39.82 -27.14
CA GLU A 149 23.11 -39.78 -28.59
C GLU A 149 24.06 -38.65 -29.02
N LEU A 150 23.93 -37.46 -28.41
CA LEU A 150 24.81 -36.32 -28.62
C LEU A 150 26.27 -36.60 -28.19
N ILE A 151 26.48 -37.23 -27.03
CA ILE A 151 27.82 -37.62 -26.56
C ILE A 151 28.43 -38.70 -27.46
N THR A 152 27.62 -39.68 -27.88
CA THR A 152 28.08 -40.80 -28.72
C THR A 152 28.50 -40.32 -30.11
N THR A 153 27.71 -39.44 -30.73
CA THR A 153 28.08 -38.80 -32.01
C THR A 153 29.31 -37.90 -31.85
N PHE A 154 29.38 -37.07 -30.81
CA PHE A 154 30.56 -36.25 -30.50
C PHE A 154 31.85 -37.07 -30.36
N MET A 155 31.80 -38.20 -29.63
CA MET A 155 32.95 -39.10 -29.48
C MET A 155 33.38 -39.76 -30.79
N GLN A 156 32.44 -40.08 -31.69
CA GLN A 156 32.76 -40.61 -33.01
C GLN A 156 33.44 -39.55 -33.89
N ILE A 157 32.94 -38.31 -33.90
CA ILE A 157 33.49 -37.17 -34.66
C ILE A 157 34.90 -36.81 -34.18
N GLY A 158 35.13 -36.82 -32.85
CA GLY A 158 36.40 -36.46 -32.22
C GLY A 158 37.61 -37.31 -32.67
N THR A 159 37.38 -38.48 -33.27
CA THR A 159 38.45 -39.32 -33.86
C THR A 159 38.95 -38.85 -35.23
N LYS A 160 38.28 -37.87 -35.88
CA LYS A 160 38.51 -37.52 -37.29
C LYS A 160 38.70 -36.02 -37.59
N SER A 161 38.70 -35.13 -36.59
CA SER A 161 38.95 -33.70 -36.82
C SER A 161 39.46 -32.94 -35.60
N HIS A 162 40.53 -32.17 -35.80
CA HIS A 162 40.80 -30.97 -35.00
C HIS A 162 40.06 -29.78 -35.64
N PRO A 163 39.22 -29.01 -34.91
CA PRO A 163 38.48 -27.89 -35.48
C PRO A 163 39.36 -26.64 -35.61
N ALA A 164 39.57 -26.16 -36.84
CA ALA A 164 40.17 -24.83 -37.08
C ALA A 164 39.27 -23.66 -36.63
N ALA A 165 37.99 -23.93 -36.34
CA ALA A 165 36.99 -22.93 -35.94
C ALA A 165 37.32 -22.15 -34.66
N LEU A 166 38.18 -22.67 -33.77
CA LEU A 166 38.59 -22.02 -32.52
C LEU A 166 39.36 -20.69 -32.72
N HIS A 167 39.75 -20.35 -33.95
CA HIS A 167 40.40 -19.08 -34.30
C HIS A 167 39.58 -18.20 -35.26
N ASP A 168 38.36 -18.60 -35.63
CA ASP A 168 37.48 -17.69 -36.36
C ASP A 168 36.92 -16.61 -35.41
N ARG A 169 37.13 -15.35 -35.79
CA ARG A 169 36.65 -14.19 -35.03
C ARG A 169 35.13 -14.11 -35.02
N ALA A 170 34.46 -14.50 -36.11
CA ALA A 170 33.00 -14.55 -36.17
C ALA A 170 32.42 -15.60 -35.20
N TYR A 171 33.10 -16.74 -35.05
CA TYR A 171 32.76 -17.76 -34.06
C TYR A 171 32.92 -17.24 -32.62
N GLN A 172 34.03 -16.56 -32.31
CA GLN A 172 34.26 -15.96 -30.99
C GLN A 172 33.24 -14.86 -30.65
N ASP A 173 32.83 -14.04 -31.64
CA ASP A 173 31.86 -12.96 -31.42
C ASP A 173 30.43 -13.51 -31.30
N CYS A 174 30.05 -14.56 -32.04
CA CYS A 174 28.83 -15.33 -31.78
C CYS A 174 28.81 -15.98 -30.38
N GLN A 175 29.94 -16.54 -29.92
CA GLN A 175 30.05 -17.14 -28.58
C GLN A 175 29.85 -16.09 -27.48
N LYS A 176 30.38 -14.87 -27.64
CA LYS A 176 30.12 -13.74 -26.72
C LYS A 176 28.64 -13.37 -26.70
N ALA A 177 28.04 -13.13 -27.87
CA ALA A 177 26.63 -12.77 -27.98
C ALA A 177 25.70 -13.85 -27.38
N GLN A 178 26.04 -15.14 -27.52
CA GLN A 178 25.29 -16.23 -26.90
C GLN A 178 25.46 -16.27 -25.36
N ASN A 179 26.67 -16.03 -24.85
CA ASN A 179 26.93 -15.92 -23.41
C ASN A 179 26.21 -14.70 -22.81
N GLU A 180 26.22 -13.56 -23.49
CA GLU A 180 25.46 -12.35 -23.13
C GLU A 180 23.94 -12.63 -23.12
N CYS A 181 23.42 -13.36 -24.10
CA CYS A 181 22.01 -13.78 -24.09
C CYS A 181 21.67 -14.74 -22.93
N LEU A 182 22.60 -15.58 -22.48
CA LEU A 182 22.41 -16.43 -21.30
C LEU A 182 22.48 -15.62 -19.99
N ALA A 183 23.37 -14.63 -19.90
CA ALA A 183 23.44 -13.69 -18.77
C ALA A 183 22.17 -12.83 -18.67
N LEU A 184 21.71 -12.24 -19.77
CA LEU A 184 20.47 -11.45 -19.80
C LEU A 184 19.23 -12.30 -19.44
N LYS A 185 19.20 -13.59 -19.81
CA LYS A 185 18.15 -14.52 -19.37
C LYS A 185 18.17 -14.78 -17.87
N SER A 186 19.34 -14.93 -17.25
CA SER A 186 19.45 -15.15 -15.80
C SER A 186 19.22 -13.88 -14.98
N GLU A 187 19.58 -12.70 -15.50
CA GLU A 187 19.15 -11.41 -14.95
C GLU A 187 17.62 -11.27 -15.00
N ILE A 188 16.99 -11.58 -16.13
CA ILE A 188 15.51 -11.54 -16.26
C ILE A 188 14.84 -12.52 -15.29
N SER A 189 15.37 -13.72 -15.06
CA SER A 189 14.80 -14.65 -14.08
C SER A 189 15.01 -14.19 -12.63
N LEU A 190 16.17 -13.59 -12.32
CA LEU A 190 16.44 -12.97 -11.02
C LEU A 190 15.51 -11.79 -10.73
N VAL A 191 15.35 -10.86 -11.68
CA VAL A 191 14.44 -9.70 -11.56
C VAL A 191 12.99 -10.15 -11.42
N ARG A 192 12.54 -11.17 -12.18
CA ARG A 192 11.21 -11.77 -12.01
C ARG A 192 11.01 -12.39 -10.62
N LYS A 193 12.06 -12.99 -10.03
CA LYS A 193 12.00 -13.54 -8.66
C LYS A 193 11.96 -12.43 -7.61
N GLN A 194 12.75 -11.37 -7.78
CA GLN A 194 12.72 -10.18 -6.91
C GLN A 194 11.35 -9.48 -6.95
N LEU A 195 10.72 -9.40 -8.13
CA LEU A 195 9.38 -8.86 -8.29
C LEU A 195 8.36 -9.66 -7.46
N ARG A 196 8.30 -10.99 -7.59
CA ARG A 196 7.38 -11.83 -6.78
C ARG A 196 7.58 -11.63 -5.28
N VAL A 197 8.83 -11.63 -4.81
CA VAL A 197 9.14 -11.41 -3.38
C VAL A 197 8.69 -10.01 -2.93
N SER A 198 8.81 -8.99 -3.79
CA SER A 198 8.28 -7.65 -3.50
C SER A 198 6.75 -7.59 -3.51
N GLU A 199 6.08 -8.37 -4.37
CA GLU A 199 4.61 -8.48 -4.42
C GLU A 199 4.07 -9.20 -3.19
N GLU A 200 4.71 -10.30 -2.78
CA GLU A 200 4.44 -11.05 -1.54
C GLU A 200 4.59 -10.15 -0.30
N GLN A 201 5.70 -9.40 -0.20
CA GLN A 201 5.91 -8.43 0.89
C GLN A 201 4.85 -7.33 0.91
N ASN A 202 4.47 -6.80 -0.26
CA ASN A 202 3.44 -5.75 -0.37
C ASN A 202 2.05 -6.29 0.03
N GLN A 203 1.75 -7.54 -0.30
CA GLN A 203 0.54 -8.21 0.14
C GLN A 203 0.54 -8.52 1.65
N GLN A 204 1.68 -8.91 2.22
CA GLN A 204 1.85 -9.08 3.67
C GLN A 204 1.64 -7.74 4.41
N TYR A 205 2.26 -6.64 3.95
CA TYR A 205 2.05 -5.33 4.53
C TYR A 205 0.59 -4.85 4.45
N ARG A 206 -0.18 -5.25 3.43
CA ARG A 206 -1.63 -4.98 3.37
C ARG A 206 -2.42 -5.76 4.42
N VAL A 207 -2.08 -7.02 4.68
CA VAL A 207 -2.69 -7.84 5.74
C VAL A 207 -2.35 -7.26 7.11
N ASP A 208 -1.09 -6.89 7.34
CA ASP A 208 -0.64 -6.29 8.60
C ASP A 208 -1.26 -4.90 8.84
N LEU A 209 -1.42 -4.09 7.79
CA LEU A 209 -2.12 -2.80 7.86
C LEU A 209 -3.60 -2.99 8.21
N ALA A 210 -4.32 -3.87 7.52
CA ALA A 210 -5.73 -4.16 7.85
C ALA A 210 -5.89 -4.73 9.27
N ALA A 211 -4.92 -5.53 9.75
CA ALA A 211 -4.88 -6.01 11.13
C ALA A 211 -4.58 -4.90 12.14
N ALA A 212 -3.73 -3.91 11.79
CA ALA A 212 -3.44 -2.75 12.62
C ALA A 212 -4.63 -1.77 12.68
N GLU A 213 -5.31 -1.52 11.56
CA GLU A 213 -6.57 -0.76 11.50
C GLU A 213 -7.65 -1.43 12.35
N THR A 214 -7.82 -2.75 12.22
CA THR A 214 -8.74 -3.55 13.05
C THR A 214 -8.40 -3.44 14.55
N ARG A 215 -7.13 -3.33 14.93
CA ARG A 215 -6.71 -3.08 16.33
C ARG A 215 -7.02 -1.65 16.76
N ALA A 216 -6.77 -0.65 15.91
CA ALA A 216 -7.05 0.75 16.18
C ALA A 216 -8.55 1.01 16.37
N ASP A 217 -9.41 0.39 15.57
CA ASP A 217 -10.87 0.53 15.70
C ASP A 217 -11.43 -0.20 16.92
N ARG A 218 -10.84 -1.35 17.30
CA ARG A 218 -11.11 -1.99 18.60
C ARG A 218 -10.74 -1.07 19.78
N LEU A 219 -9.59 -0.40 19.70
CA LEU A 219 -9.16 0.58 20.72
C LEU A 219 -10.00 1.86 20.73
N ARG A 220 -10.59 2.27 19.60
CA ARG A 220 -11.53 3.40 19.50
C ARG A 220 -12.96 3.04 19.93
N SER A 221 -13.30 1.76 19.97
CA SER A 221 -14.62 1.29 20.40
C SER A 221 -14.80 1.44 21.91
N LYS A 222 -15.61 2.43 22.32
CA LYS A 222 -15.93 2.71 23.73
C LYS A 222 -16.48 1.48 24.48
N THR A 223 -17.21 0.62 23.78
CA THR A 223 -17.75 -0.64 24.33
C THR A 223 -16.65 -1.64 24.69
N VAL A 224 -15.54 -1.67 23.94
CA VAL A 224 -14.38 -2.53 24.24
C VAL A 224 -13.56 -1.94 25.38
N GLN A 225 -13.35 -0.62 25.41
CA GLN A 225 -12.69 0.06 26.54
C GLN A 225 -13.41 -0.20 27.87
N ALA A 226 -14.74 -0.09 27.89
CA ALA A 226 -15.57 -0.36 29.07
C ALA A 226 -15.51 -1.82 29.56
N LEU A 227 -15.24 -2.77 28.66
CA LEU A 227 -15.05 -4.19 29.00
C LEU A 227 -13.63 -4.50 29.50
N GLN A 228 -12.60 -3.80 29.00
CA GLN A 228 -11.21 -4.01 29.45
C GLN A 228 -10.91 -3.32 30.79
N ALA A 229 -11.58 -2.20 31.11
CA ALA A 229 -11.40 -1.47 32.37
C ALA A 229 -12.00 -2.13 33.62
N ARG A 230 -12.43 -3.41 33.54
CA ARG A 230 -13.14 -4.14 34.60
C ARG A 230 -12.48 -5.46 35.03
N SER A 231 -11.20 -5.66 34.69
CA SER A 231 -10.38 -6.79 35.14
C SER A 231 -9.59 -6.39 36.41
N PRO A 232 -9.58 -7.21 37.48
CA PRO A 232 -9.05 -6.80 38.79
C PRO A 232 -7.53 -6.99 38.93
N GLU A 233 -6.91 -6.12 39.72
CA GLU A 233 -5.50 -6.24 40.13
C GLU A 233 -5.34 -7.16 41.36
N GLU A 234 -4.24 -7.93 41.40
CA GLU A 234 -3.93 -8.84 42.51
C GLU A 234 -3.28 -8.09 43.69
N LYS A 235 -3.69 -8.42 44.92
CA LYS A 235 -3.06 -7.93 46.15
C LYS A 235 -1.90 -8.85 46.57
N GLN A 236 -0.82 -8.27 47.08
CA GLN A 236 0.19 -9.00 47.85
C GLN A 236 0.32 -8.41 49.26
N ASP A 237 0.37 -9.29 50.26
CA ASP A 237 0.63 -8.97 51.66
C ASP A 237 2.14 -8.86 51.97
N SER A 238 2.48 -8.08 52.99
CA SER A 238 3.68 -8.31 53.83
C SER A 238 3.48 -7.73 55.23
N LYS A 239 4.13 -8.33 56.26
CA LYS A 239 3.77 -8.20 57.69
C LYS A 239 4.95 -8.58 58.59
N MET A 240 5.24 -7.79 59.65
CA MET A 240 5.95 -8.11 60.93
C MET A 240 5.94 -6.81 61.81
N GLU A 241 5.45 -6.78 63.06
CA GLU A 241 6.01 -7.21 64.39
C GLU A 241 6.81 -6.07 65.11
N GLU A 242 6.89 -5.90 66.45
CA GLU A 242 6.53 -6.72 67.63
C GLU A 242 6.36 -5.91 68.98
N SER A 243 5.79 -6.53 70.04
CA SER A 243 6.05 -6.43 71.53
C SER A 243 5.91 -5.08 72.34
N ASP A 244 5.71 -4.95 73.69
CA ASP A 244 5.29 -5.84 74.83
C ASP A 244 4.71 -5.11 76.12
N GLU A 245 4.62 -5.79 77.29
CA GLU A 245 3.76 -5.54 78.49
C GLU A 245 4.25 -4.79 79.79
N ARG A 246 3.31 -4.06 80.45
CA ARG A 246 2.86 -3.99 81.90
C ARG A 246 3.76 -3.78 83.19
N LYS A 247 3.36 -2.75 83.99
CA LYS A 247 3.01 -2.70 85.47
C LYS A 247 4.01 -2.88 86.68
N SER A 248 4.09 -1.85 87.55
CA SER A 248 3.61 -1.76 89.00
C SER A 248 4.50 -1.47 90.26
N LYS A 249 3.91 -0.72 91.22
CA LYS A 249 4.01 -0.70 92.73
C LYS A 249 5.14 0.06 93.53
N SER A 250 4.81 0.37 94.80
CA SER A 250 5.52 1.15 95.88
C SER A 250 5.57 0.35 97.22
N PRO A 251 6.30 0.73 98.33
CA PRO A 251 5.65 1.44 99.50
C PRO A 251 6.51 2.12 100.66
N PHE A 252 5.82 2.87 101.57
CA PHE A 252 5.96 3.03 103.06
C PHE A 252 6.98 3.94 103.86
N SER A 253 6.75 4.05 105.20
CA SER A 253 7.05 5.16 106.19
C SER A 253 7.64 4.64 107.57
N PRO A 254 7.42 5.14 108.85
CA PRO A 254 6.88 6.41 109.45
C PRO A 254 7.66 7.29 110.56
N PRO A 255 7.66 7.09 111.94
CA PRO A 255 7.74 8.18 113.00
C PRO A 255 8.90 8.00 114.07
N PRO A 256 8.91 8.34 115.43
CA PRO A 256 8.03 9.09 116.40
C PRO A 256 8.66 9.91 117.64
N GLN A 257 7.90 10.87 118.26
CA GLN A 257 7.72 11.19 119.75
C GLN A 257 8.92 11.61 120.71
N LEU A 258 8.83 12.11 122.00
CA LEU A 258 7.89 12.90 122.89
C LEU A 258 8.53 13.40 124.25
N ASN A 259 7.89 14.37 124.98
CA ASN A 259 7.94 14.76 126.44
C ASN A 259 9.26 15.32 127.10
N GLY A 260 9.28 15.99 128.29
CA GLY A 260 8.23 16.71 129.10
C GLY A 260 8.37 16.74 130.66
N GLY A 261 8.36 17.93 131.33
CA GLY A 261 7.74 18.17 132.68
C GLY A 261 8.58 18.54 133.95
N ASN A 262 8.03 19.47 134.79
CA ASN A 262 8.16 19.63 136.27
C ASN A 262 9.55 20.01 136.92
N GLN A 263 9.70 20.51 138.17
CA GLN A 263 8.77 20.88 139.28
C GLN A 263 9.33 21.97 140.26
N LEU A 264 8.53 22.24 141.31
CA LEU A 264 8.68 23.11 142.50
C LEU A 264 9.96 22.84 143.35
N ILE A 265 10.33 23.57 144.43
CA ILE A 265 9.54 24.33 145.43
C ILE A 265 10.33 25.49 146.12
N ALA A 266 9.89 25.95 147.31
CA ALA A 266 10.40 27.07 148.12
C ALA A 266 11.21 26.56 149.36
N SER A 267 11.75 27.33 150.33
CA SER A 267 11.88 28.79 150.62
C SER A 267 12.89 29.00 151.76
N GLY A 268 13.53 30.18 151.84
CA GLY A 268 14.36 30.64 152.98
C GLY A 268 15.86 30.74 152.64
N GLU A 269 16.63 31.71 153.13
CA GLU A 269 16.32 32.90 153.96
C GLU A 269 17.03 34.15 153.40
N LEU A 270 16.77 35.34 153.96
CA LEU A 270 16.88 36.63 153.26
C LEU A 270 18.24 36.95 152.59
N ASP A 271 19.36 36.60 153.19
CA ASP A 271 20.69 36.91 152.63
C ASP A 271 21.04 36.01 151.43
N ALA A 272 20.56 34.76 151.44
CA ALA A 272 20.65 33.88 150.27
C ALA A 272 19.82 34.46 149.11
N LEU A 273 18.66 35.08 149.40
CA LEU A 273 17.88 35.79 148.38
C LEU A 273 18.63 36.99 147.79
N GLN A 274 19.49 37.69 148.54
CA GLN A 274 20.28 38.81 148.00
C GLN A 274 21.46 38.33 147.12
N ALA A 275 22.12 37.24 147.50
CA ALA A 275 23.15 36.61 146.66
C ALA A 275 22.54 36.01 145.38
N ILE A 276 21.39 35.33 145.50
CA ILE A 276 20.60 34.83 144.37
C ILE A 276 20.06 35.99 143.51
N ALA A 277 19.70 37.13 144.10
CA ALA A 277 19.28 38.31 143.35
C ALA A 277 20.43 38.86 142.48
N LYS A 278 21.63 39.06 143.03
CA LYS A 278 22.80 39.51 142.23
C LYS A 278 23.17 38.51 141.13
N SER A 279 23.20 37.22 141.44
CA SER A 279 23.44 36.18 140.44
C SER A 279 22.34 36.16 139.37
N ARG A 280 21.08 36.41 139.73
CA ARG A 280 19.99 36.57 138.76
C ARG A 280 20.14 37.84 137.93
N GLU A 281 20.57 38.96 138.51
CA GLU A 281 20.85 40.23 137.81
C GLU A 281 21.93 40.02 136.74
N GLU A 282 23.05 39.39 137.10
CA GLU A 282 24.16 39.06 136.18
C GLU A 282 23.72 38.08 135.08
N ASN A 283 22.95 37.05 135.43
CA ASN A 283 22.36 36.13 134.45
C ASN A 283 21.32 36.82 133.55
N ILE A 284 20.51 37.76 134.07
CA ILE A 284 19.55 38.55 133.29
C ILE A 284 20.31 39.40 132.28
N VAL A 285 21.34 40.14 132.69
CA VAL A 285 22.17 40.95 131.78
C VAL A 285 22.86 40.09 130.71
N SER A 286 23.36 38.90 131.07
CA SER A 286 23.92 37.96 130.09
C SER A 286 22.88 37.46 129.09
N LEU A 287 21.72 37.02 129.59
CA LEU A 287 20.60 36.53 128.77
C LEU A 287 19.97 37.64 127.92
N GLU A 288 19.96 38.89 128.39
CA GLU A 288 19.52 40.06 127.61
C GLU A 288 20.52 40.39 126.49
N GLY A 289 21.83 40.29 126.76
CA GLY A 289 22.87 40.41 125.74
C GLY A 289 22.81 39.30 124.68
N GLU A 290 22.57 38.06 125.10
CA GLU A 290 22.33 36.93 124.20
C GLU A 290 21.02 37.08 123.43
N LEU A 291 19.94 37.55 124.07
CA LEU A 291 18.66 37.85 123.41
C LEU A 291 18.81 39.01 122.40
N SER A 292 19.66 40.00 122.65
CA SER A 292 19.93 41.06 121.66
C SER A 292 20.62 40.48 120.44
N LYS A 293 21.74 39.76 120.61
CA LYS A 293 22.46 39.09 119.51
C LYS A 293 21.54 38.15 118.73
N CYS A 294 20.77 37.31 119.42
CA CYS A 294 19.85 36.37 118.80
C CYS A 294 18.68 37.08 118.08
N ARG A 295 18.22 38.25 118.56
CA ARG A 295 17.26 39.12 117.85
C ARG A 295 17.88 39.81 116.63
N GLU A 296 19.13 40.25 116.71
CA GLU A 296 19.88 40.89 115.63
C GLU A 296 20.18 39.87 114.51
N GLU A 297 20.62 38.65 114.86
CA GLU A 297 20.78 37.53 113.93
C GLU A 297 19.44 37.10 113.32
N LEU A 298 18.36 37.02 114.12
CA LEU A 298 17.01 36.78 113.60
C LEU A 298 16.55 37.90 112.66
N LEU A 299 16.89 39.16 112.93
CA LEU A 299 16.56 40.28 112.04
C LEU A 299 17.38 40.21 110.75
N ALA A 300 18.68 39.96 110.82
CA ALA A 300 19.56 39.80 109.65
C ALA A 300 19.06 38.64 108.76
N ARG A 301 18.84 37.45 109.33
CA ARG A 301 18.29 36.30 108.60
C ARG A 301 16.84 36.53 108.13
N ARG A 302 16.01 37.31 108.84
CA ARG A 302 14.67 37.71 108.34
C ARG A 302 14.74 38.72 107.20
N MET A 303 15.75 39.58 107.14
CA MET A 303 15.97 40.49 106.01
C MET A 303 16.50 39.70 104.80
N GLU A 304 17.46 38.80 105.00
CA GLU A 304 17.97 37.88 103.96
C GLU A 304 16.87 36.95 103.42
N MET A 305 15.97 36.44 104.27
CA MET A 305 14.78 35.67 103.85
C MET A 305 13.73 36.50 103.10
N LYS A 306 13.70 37.83 103.29
CA LYS A 306 12.80 38.76 102.58
C LYS A 306 13.40 39.29 101.28
N ALA A 307 14.72 39.42 101.23
CA ALA A 307 15.50 39.95 100.13
C ALA A 307 16.80 39.12 100.02
N PRO A 308 16.73 37.90 99.46
CA PRO A 308 17.91 37.05 99.30
C PRO A 308 18.92 37.71 98.37
N SER A 309 20.21 37.52 98.67
CA SER A 309 21.28 38.07 97.83
C SER A 309 21.25 37.45 96.43
N GLN A 310 21.73 38.20 95.43
CA GLN A 310 21.83 37.69 94.06
C GLN A 310 22.65 36.39 94.00
N GLU A 311 23.70 36.27 94.80
CA GLU A 311 24.51 35.05 94.92
C GLU A 311 23.70 33.87 95.49
N PHE A 312 22.85 34.09 96.49
CA PHE A 312 21.97 33.03 97.02
C PHE A 312 20.96 32.56 95.96
N VAL A 313 20.36 33.51 95.21
CA VAL A 313 19.46 33.19 94.10
C VAL A 313 20.20 32.43 92.99
N MET A 314 21.39 32.88 92.57
CA MET A 314 22.20 32.20 91.55
C MET A 314 22.72 30.82 91.99
N ASN A 315 22.86 30.58 93.29
CA ASN A 315 23.21 29.28 93.85
C ASN A 315 22.00 28.36 94.09
N THR A 316 20.77 28.87 93.98
CA THR A 316 19.54 28.08 94.09
C THR A 316 19.41 27.12 92.89
N PRO A 317 19.12 25.82 93.08
CA PRO A 317 19.06 24.84 91.98
C PRO A 317 18.12 25.24 90.84
N SER A 318 16.97 25.86 91.16
CA SER A 318 16.01 26.35 90.18
C SER A 318 16.57 27.43 89.25
N PHE A 319 17.41 28.34 89.77
CA PHE A 319 18.05 29.36 88.93
C PHE A 319 19.09 28.74 88.01
N ARG A 320 19.92 27.81 88.52
CA ARG A 320 20.92 27.10 87.70
C ARG A 320 20.27 26.29 86.59
N PHE A 321 19.16 25.60 86.88
CA PHE A 321 18.37 24.90 85.87
C PHE A 321 17.77 25.85 84.82
N LEU A 322 17.22 27.00 85.23
CA LEU A 322 16.72 28.02 84.31
C LEU A 322 17.85 28.62 83.44
N LEU A 323 19.04 28.83 83.99
CA LEU A 323 20.21 29.32 83.25
C LEU A 323 20.70 28.28 82.23
N GLU A 324 20.78 27.00 82.62
CA GLU A 324 21.13 25.90 81.72
C GLU A 324 20.11 25.78 80.58
N LEU A 325 18.81 25.80 80.90
CA LEU A 325 17.72 25.76 79.93
C LEU A 325 17.77 26.98 78.98
N THR A 326 18.02 28.17 79.51
CA THR A 326 18.17 29.39 78.70
C THR A 326 19.37 29.26 77.76
N SER A 327 20.51 28.73 78.22
CA SER A 327 21.70 28.53 77.38
C SER A 327 21.49 27.52 76.26
N LYS A 328 20.67 26.48 76.50
CA LYS A 328 20.27 25.48 75.49
C LYS A 328 19.33 26.10 74.45
N LEU A 329 18.29 26.80 74.89
CA LEU A 329 17.36 27.51 74.01
C LEU A 329 18.07 28.60 73.19
N GLU A 330 19.06 29.30 73.77
CA GLU A 330 19.91 30.24 73.04
C GLU A 330 20.78 29.57 71.98
N TYR A 331 21.32 28.38 72.26
CA TYR A 331 22.11 27.61 71.31
C TYR A 331 21.23 27.11 70.16
N GLU A 332 20.10 26.47 70.46
CA GLU A 332 19.10 26.01 69.50
C GLU A 332 18.57 27.16 68.62
N ALA A 333 18.31 28.33 69.20
CA ALA A 333 17.90 29.52 68.46
C ALA A 333 18.99 30.07 67.53
N LYS A 334 20.28 29.99 67.93
CA LYS A 334 21.42 30.39 67.08
C LYS A 334 21.63 29.41 65.93
N GLU A 335 21.56 28.11 66.21
CA GLU A 335 21.66 27.05 65.19
C GLU A 335 20.52 27.16 64.16
N ALA A 336 19.27 27.32 64.62
CA ALA A 336 18.13 27.57 63.75
C ALA A 336 18.27 28.87 62.94
N ALA A 337 18.84 29.93 63.52
CA ALA A 337 19.11 31.19 62.82
C ALA A 337 20.21 31.07 61.76
N THR A 338 21.18 30.16 61.91
CA THR A 338 22.19 29.86 60.87
C THR A 338 21.67 28.89 59.79
N GLU A 339 20.80 27.95 60.14
CA GLU A 339 20.25 26.96 59.19
C GLU A 339 19.11 27.53 58.33
N MET A 340 18.29 28.43 58.86
CA MET A 340 17.22 29.09 58.10
C MET A 340 17.68 29.80 56.81
N PRO A 341 18.75 30.62 56.77
CA PRO A 341 19.23 31.20 55.51
C PRO A 341 19.80 30.14 54.57
N ARG A 342 20.54 29.14 55.08
CA ARG A 342 21.13 28.05 54.28
C ARG A 342 20.04 27.26 53.53
N LEU A 343 19.00 26.84 54.23
CA LEU A 343 17.87 26.12 53.64
C LEU A 343 17.03 27.00 52.68
N ARG A 344 16.94 28.31 52.92
CA ARG A 344 16.27 29.24 51.98
C ARG A 344 17.06 29.42 50.69
N GLU A 345 18.38 29.44 50.75
CA GLU A 345 19.25 29.51 49.56
C GLU A 345 19.21 28.20 48.77
N GLU A 346 19.24 27.06 49.44
CA GLU A 346 19.06 25.74 48.81
C GLU A 346 17.68 25.60 48.13
N VAL A 347 16.59 25.98 48.81
CA VAL A 347 15.25 26.01 48.21
C VAL A 347 15.19 26.96 47.01
N LYS A 348 15.90 28.10 47.05
CA LYS A 348 15.97 29.03 45.92
C LYS A 348 16.70 28.41 44.72
N THR A 349 17.89 27.83 44.90
CA THR A 349 18.66 27.23 43.80
C THR A 349 17.97 26.00 43.20
N LEU A 350 17.27 25.21 44.02
CA LEU A 350 16.38 24.14 43.55
C LEU A 350 15.18 24.66 42.75
N GLN A 351 14.61 25.82 43.11
CA GLN A 351 13.54 26.46 42.32
C GLN A 351 14.05 27.07 41.01
N GLU A 352 15.28 27.60 40.98
CA GLU A 352 15.88 28.19 39.78
C GLU A 352 16.30 27.09 38.79
N SER A 353 17.04 26.07 39.23
CA SER A 353 17.40 24.91 38.41
C SER A 353 16.19 24.11 37.91
N ARG A 354 15.13 23.97 38.72
CA ARG A 354 13.87 23.38 38.26
C ARG A 354 13.24 24.17 37.10
N LYS A 355 13.19 25.50 37.18
CA LYS A 355 12.63 26.34 36.11
C LYS A 355 13.46 26.26 34.83
N GLU A 356 14.78 26.21 34.95
CA GLU A 356 15.70 26.03 33.81
C GLU A 356 15.47 24.66 33.14
N TRP A 357 15.35 23.60 33.92
CA TRP A 357 15.04 22.26 33.42
C TRP A 357 13.65 22.19 32.76
N GLU A 358 12.60 22.75 33.40
CA GLU A 358 11.25 22.82 32.83
C GLU A 358 11.25 23.59 31.49
N ALA A 359 11.95 24.73 31.42
CA ALA A 359 12.10 25.50 30.19
C ALA A 359 12.89 24.73 29.10
N SER A 360 13.96 24.03 29.47
CA SER A 360 14.75 23.21 28.55
C SER A 360 13.96 22.02 27.99
N VAL A 361 13.12 21.37 28.81
CA VAL A 361 12.25 20.26 28.38
C VAL A 361 11.14 20.78 27.47
N LEU A 362 10.54 21.94 27.76
CA LEU A 362 9.55 22.59 26.88
C LEU A 362 10.17 22.99 25.52
N ALA A 363 11.38 23.56 25.51
CA ALA A 363 12.09 23.88 24.28
C ALA A 363 12.42 22.63 23.45
N ALA A 364 12.93 21.56 24.08
CA ALA A 364 13.25 20.30 23.42
C ALA A 364 12.01 19.58 22.86
N THR A 365 10.87 19.66 23.55
CA THR A 365 9.62 19.03 23.09
C THR A 365 8.97 19.80 21.95
N GLU A 366 8.98 21.14 21.96
CA GLU A 366 8.49 21.92 20.80
C GLU A 366 9.40 21.77 19.57
N THR A 367 10.74 21.73 19.72
CA THR A 367 11.63 21.53 18.56
C THR A 367 11.46 20.15 17.92
N ALA A 368 11.36 19.08 18.71
CA ALA A 368 11.08 17.73 18.20
C ALA A 368 9.71 17.65 17.50
N LYS A 369 8.68 18.30 18.08
CA LYS A 369 7.33 18.41 17.52
C LYS A 369 7.31 19.15 16.18
N ASP A 370 8.08 20.22 16.03
CA ASP A 370 8.23 20.93 14.76
C ASP A 370 9.07 20.16 13.73
N GLU A 371 10.06 19.38 14.17
CA GLU A 371 10.75 18.44 13.27
C GLU A 371 9.77 17.36 12.75
N PHE A 372 8.98 16.74 13.62
CA PHE A 372 7.98 15.74 13.20
C PHE A 372 6.92 16.35 12.26
N ARG A 373 6.48 17.59 12.49
CA ARG A 373 5.60 18.33 11.55
C ARG A 373 6.25 18.52 10.18
N LEU A 374 7.52 18.90 10.14
CA LEU A 374 8.29 19.08 8.91
C LEU A 374 8.53 17.75 8.17
N GLN A 375 8.83 16.67 8.90
CA GLN A 375 8.97 15.32 8.33
C GLN A 375 7.64 14.82 7.76
N LEU A 376 6.52 15.02 8.47
CA LEU A 376 5.17 14.67 8.01
C LEU A 376 4.81 15.43 6.73
N SER A 377 4.94 16.76 6.72
CA SER A 377 4.64 17.59 5.55
C SER A 377 5.48 17.22 4.32
N ARG A 378 6.77 16.88 4.51
CA ARG A 378 7.62 16.33 3.44
C ARG A 378 7.09 15.00 2.89
N LYS A 379 6.60 14.11 3.76
CA LYS A 379 6.02 12.81 3.35
C LYS A 379 4.64 12.93 2.71
N GLU A 380 3.83 13.91 3.11
CA GLU A 380 2.58 14.26 2.43
C GLU A 380 2.84 14.78 1.02
N ALA A 381 3.78 15.72 0.85
CA ALA A 381 4.19 16.22 -0.46
C ALA A 381 4.80 15.13 -1.35
N GLU A 382 5.61 14.24 -0.79
CA GLU A 382 6.14 13.07 -1.52
C GLU A 382 5.02 12.10 -1.93
N SER A 383 4.04 11.83 -1.06
CA SER A 383 2.89 10.98 -1.37
C SER A 383 2.01 11.58 -2.47
N LEU A 384 1.79 12.90 -2.46
CA LEU A 384 1.05 13.61 -3.50
C LEU A 384 1.77 13.51 -4.85
N ARG A 385 3.09 13.78 -4.90
CA ARG A 385 3.90 13.62 -6.12
C ARG A 385 3.87 12.18 -6.65
N LEU A 386 3.96 11.18 -5.76
CA LEU A 386 3.90 9.78 -6.16
C LEU A 386 2.52 9.39 -6.73
N ARG A 387 1.42 9.92 -6.17
CA ARG A 387 0.08 9.76 -6.75
C ARG A 387 -0.03 10.41 -8.12
N GLU A 388 0.41 11.66 -8.26
CA GLU A 388 0.39 12.41 -9.52
C GLU A 388 1.19 11.70 -10.63
N THR A 389 2.42 11.26 -10.34
CA THR A 389 3.23 10.50 -11.32
C THR A 389 2.62 9.15 -11.69
N ARG A 390 2.02 8.42 -10.74
CA ARG A 390 1.27 7.18 -11.01
C ARG A 390 0.05 7.44 -11.90
N ASP A 391 -0.69 8.50 -11.62
CA ASP A 391 -1.95 8.80 -12.32
C ASP A 391 -1.67 9.32 -13.74
N GLN A 392 -0.60 10.09 -13.93
CA GLN A 392 -0.05 10.44 -15.24
C GLN A 392 0.42 9.18 -16.02
N GLN A 393 1.17 8.27 -15.39
CA GLN A 393 1.60 7.02 -16.03
C GLN A 393 0.41 6.12 -16.42
N ALA A 394 -0.63 6.08 -15.59
CA ALA A 394 -1.86 5.36 -15.89
C ALA A 394 -2.60 5.98 -17.10
N ALA A 395 -2.68 7.32 -17.18
CA ALA A 395 -3.25 8.02 -18.32
C ALA A 395 -2.48 7.75 -19.62
N GLU A 396 -1.14 7.85 -19.60
CA GLU A 396 -0.29 7.51 -20.75
C GLU A 396 -0.42 6.04 -21.17
N LEU A 397 -0.55 5.12 -20.22
CA LEU A 397 -0.72 3.69 -20.50
C LEU A 397 -2.07 3.43 -21.19
N VAL A 398 -3.14 4.13 -20.79
CA VAL A 398 -4.45 4.07 -21.47
C VAL A 398 -4.38 4.71 -22.85
N GLU A 399 -3.69 5.84 -23.00
CA GLU A 399 -3.51 6.52 -24.30
C GLU A 399 -2.70 5.65 -25.28
N ARG A 400 -1.64 4.98 -24.82
CA ARG A 400 -0.87 4.04 -25.64
C ARG A 400 -1.71 2.82 -26.03
N LYS A 401 -2.43 2.19 -25.08
CA LYS A 401 -3.32 1.06 -25.36
C LYS A 401 -4.43 1.39 -26.36
N THR A 402 -5.03 2.58 -26.29
CA THR A 402 -6.07 3.01 -27.23
C THR A 402 -5.48 3.31 -28.62
N LYS A 403 -4.32 3.98 -28.70
CA LYS A 403 -3.58 4.18 -29.97
C LYS A 403 -3.19 2.85 -30.63
N ASP A 404 -2.67 1.89 -29.87
CA ASP A 404 -2.23 0.60 -30.41
C ASP A 404 -3.41 -0.32 -30.77
N SER A 405 -4.52 -0.25 -30.03
CA SER A 405 -5.79 -0.88 -30.41
C SER A 405 -6.30 -0.33 -31.75
N ALA A 406 -6.30 0.99 -31.95
CA ALA A 406 -6.70 1.62 -33.20
C ALA A 406 -5.78 1.22 -34.38
N LYS A 407 -4.46 1.14 -34.17
CA LYS A 407 -3.51 0.60 -35.17
C LYS A 407 -3.84 -0.84 -35.54
N MET A 408 -4.11 -1.70 -34.56
CA MET A 408 -4.44 -3.12 -34.81
C MET A 408 -5.75 -3.29 -35.58
N VAL A 409 -6.76 -2.46 -35.32
CA VAL A 409 -8.00 -2.42 -36.13
C VAL A 409 -7.67 -2.01 -37.57
N SER A 410 -6.94 -0.92 -37.78
CA SER A 410 -6.56 -0.44 -39.12
C SER A 410 -5.70 -1.46 -39.91
N LEU A 411 -4.76 -2.15 -39.24
CA LEU A 411 -3.97 -3.21 -39.85
C LEU A 411 -4.82 -4.42 -40.26
N ASN A 412 -5.84 -4.77 -39.50
CA ASN A 412 -6.76 -5.86 -39.85
C ASN A 412 -7.72 -5.45 -41.00
N GLU A 413 -8.16 -4.19 -41.04
CA GLU A 413 -8.92 -3.64 -42.17
C GLU A 413 -8.09 -3.64 -43.47
N LEU A 414 -6.81 -3.27 -43.39
CA LEU A 414 -5.88 -3.32 -44.53
C LEU A 414 -5.62 -4.75 -45.02
N LYS A 415 -5.52 -5.74 -44.12
CA LYS A 415 -5.42 -7.16 -44.49
C LYS A 415 -6.67 -7.64 -45.21
N SER A 416 -7.85 -7.42 -44.63
CA SER A 416 -9.13 -7.80 -45.23
C SER A 416 -9.33 -7.18 -46.62
N LEU A 417 -8.91 -5.92 -46.81
CA LEU A 417 -8.92 -5.26 -48.12
C LEU A 417 -7.91 -5.87 -49.11
N ALA A 418 -6.74 -6.30 -48.65
CA ALA A 418 -5.74 -6.97 -49.49
C ALA A 418 -6.17 -8.38 -49.88
N GLU A 419 -6.76 -9.13 -48.95
CA GLU A 419 -7.34 -10.47 -49.15
C GLU A 419 -8.48 -10.40 -50.18
N SER A 420 -9.47 -9.52 -49.98
CA SER A 420 -10.57 -9.31 -50.93
C SER A 420 -10.10 -8.88 -52.33
N ARG A 421 -9.05 -8.06 -52.42
CA ARG A 421 -8.42 -7.71 -53.71
C ARG A 421 -7.74 -8.91 -54.36
N SER A 422 -7.06 -9.76 -53.57
CA SER A 422 -6.43 -10.99 -54.06
C SER A 422 -7.48 -11.97 -54.58
N GLU A 423 -8.60 -12.15 -53.87
CA GLU A 423 -9.73 -12.96 -54.33
C GLU A 423 -10.30 -12.45 -55.65
N ARG A 424 -10.53 -11.13 -55.78
CA ARG A 424 -11.03 -10.56 -57.04
C ARG A 424 -10.03 -10.71 -58.19
N ILE A 425 -8.73 -10.64 -57.94
CA ILE A 425 -7.68 -10.92 -58.94
C ILE A 425 -7.73 -12.40 -59.38
N LEU A 426 -7.88 -13.34 -58.45
CA LEU A 426 -8.00 -14.77 -58.77
C LEU A 426 -9.25 -15.09 -59.61
N VAL A 427 -10.38 -14.44 -59.33
CA VAL A 427 -11.61 -14.56 -60.16
C VAL A 427 -11.40 -13.93 -61.54
N LEU A 428 -10.81 -12.74 -61.64
CA LEU A 428 -10.47 -12.12 -62.94
C LEU A 428 -9.49 -12.97 -63.75
N GLN A 429 -8.57 -13.68 -63.11
CA GLN A 429 -7.69 -14.64 -63.76
C GLN A 429 -8.48 -15.84 -64.31
N SER A 430 -9.37 -16.47 -63.54
CA SER A 430 -10.16 -17.60 -64.07
C SER A 430 -11.14 -17.19 -65.17
N GLU A 431 -11.75 -15.99 -65.08
CA GLU A 431 -12.51 -15.35 -66.17
C GLU A 431 -11.67 -15.30 -67.47
N VAL A 432 -10.41 -14.83 -67.40
CA VAL A 432 -9.51 -14.75 -68.56
C VAL A 432 -9.02 -16.14 -69.02
N LYS A 433 -8.81 -17.11 -68.12
CA LYS A 433 -8.45 -18.51 -68.47
C LYS A 433 -9.58 -19.14 -69.28
N ARG A 434 -10.84 -18.97 -68.86
CA ARG A 434 -12.04 -19.40 -69.59
C ARG A 434 -12.14 -18.75 -70.99
N CYS A 435 -11.90 -17.44 -71.11
CA CYS A 435 -11.92 -16.78 -72.41
C CYS A 435 -10.79 -17.28 -73.35
N ARG A 436 -9.59 -17.55 -72.81
CA ARG A 436 -8.47 -18.12 -73.58
C ARG A 436 -8.75 -19.54 -74.06
N THR A 437 -9.33 -20.41 -73.21
CA THR A 437 -9.72 -21.77 -73.62
C THR A 437 -10.85 -21.75 -74.65
N GLN A 438 -11.82 -20.83 -74.52
CA GLN A 438 -12.88 -20.66 -75.52
C GLN A 438 -12.31 -20.34 -76.90
N LEU A 439 -11.41 -19.36 -77.00
CA LEU A 439 -10.77 -18.98 -78.27
C LEU A 439 -9.93 -20.13 -78.86
N ALA A 440 -9.26 -20.94 -78.03
CA ALA A 440 -8.54 -22.13 -78.49
C ALA A 440 -9.48 -23.21 -79.06
N ALA A 441 -10.64 -23.45 -78.43
CA ALA A 441 -11.66 -24.36 -78.93
C ALA A 441 -12.32 -23.84 -80.23
N GLU A 442 -12.61 -22.54 -80.31
CA GLU A 442 -13.17 -21.90 -81.50
C GLU A 442 -12.18 -21.88 -82.68
N ALA A 443 -10.87 -21.86 -82.41
CA ALA A 443 -9.81 -22.06 -83.40
C ALA A 443 -9.55 -23.54 -83.74
N GLY A 444 -10.11 -24.50 -82.96
CA GLY A 444 -9.87 -25.93 -83.13
C GLY A 444 -8.47 -26.41 -82.68
N ASN A 445 -7.70 -25.60 -81.97
CA ASN A 445 -6.33 -25.94 -81.57
C ASN A 445 -6.30 -26.70 -80.23
N GLN A 446 -6.22 -28.03 -80.31
CA GLN A 446 -6.21 -28.92 -79.15
C GLN A 446 -4.96 -28.78 -78.26
N ASP A 447 -3.78 -28.48 -78.81
CA ASP A 447 -2.55 -28.33 -78.02
C ASP A 447 -2.56 -27.02 -77.21
N LEU A 448 -3.02 -25.93 -77.82
CA LEU A 448 -3.23 -24.65 -77.14
C LEU A 448 -4.33 -24.74 -76.06
N LEU A 449 -5.40 -25.48 -76.32
CA LEU A 449 -6.46 -25.76 -75.33
C LEU A 449 -5.88 -26.54 -74.13
N ALA A 450 -5.13 -27.60 -74.40
CA ALA A 450 -4.49 -28.42 -73.37
C ALA A 450 -3.44 -27.63 -72.56
N PHE A 451 -2.69 -26.72 -73.20
CA PHE A 451 -1.78 -25.80 -72.54
C PHE A 451 -2.52 -24.89 -71.55
N PHE A 452 -3.64 -24.26 -71.95
CA PHE A 452 -4.39 -23.38 -71.05
C PHE A 452 -5.08 -24.10 -69.87
N TYR A 453 -5.32 -25.41 -69.95
CA TYR A 453 -5.78 -26.20 -68.80
C TYR A 453 -4.67 -26.56 -67.81
N GLN A 454 -3.42 -26.72 -68.27
CA GLN A 454 -2.30 -26.94 -67.36
C GLN A 454 -2.17 -25.74 -66.40
N ASP A 455 -2.09 -26.02 -65.09
CA ASP A 455 -1.97 -25.00 -64.05
C ASP A 455 -0.52 -24.50 -63.92
N LYS A 456 0.00 -24.02 -65.05
CA LYS A 456 1.24 -23.25 -65.16
C LYS A 456 0.97 -21.81 -64.73
N SER A 457 2.00 -21.11 -64.24
CA SER A 457 1.85 -19.71 -63.85
C SER A 457 1.52 -18.84 -65.06
N TRP A 458 0.83 -17.72 -64.80
CA TRP A 458 0.36 -16.77 -65.82
C TRP A 458 1.50 -16.09 -66.61
N ASP A 459 2.72 -16.24 -66.14
CA ASP A 459 3.94 -15.64 -66.67
C ASP A 459 4.50 -16.41 -67.88
N LEU A 460 4.16 -17.70 -68.03
CA LEU A 460 4.66 -18.55 -69.11
C LEU A 460 3.85 -18.38 -70.40
N SER A 461 4.52 -17.93 -71.47
CA SER A 461 3.95 -17.89 -72.81
C SER A 461 3.83 -19.29 -73.42
N TYR A 462 2.79 -19.53 -74.22
CA TYR A 462 2.68 -20.75 -75.04
C TYR A 462 3.86 -20.90 -76.00
N VAL A 463 4.44 -19.78 -76.46
CA VAL A 463 5.64 -19.78 -77.33
C VAL A 463 6.87 -20.26 -76.55
N GLU A 464 7.01 -19.88 -75.29
CA GLU A 464 8.09 -20.32 -74.40
C GLU A 464 7.91 -21.79 -74.02
N ASP A 465 6.69 -22.25 -73.78
CA ASP A 465 6.39 -23.67 -73.57
C ASP A 465 6.76 -24.53 -74.79
N LEU A 466 6.42 -24.06 -76.00
CA LEU A 466 6.84 -24.70 -77.24
C LEU A 466 8.37 -24.69 -77.41
N GLN A 467 9.05 -23.58 -77.14
CA GLN A 467 10.52 -23.51 -77.17
C GLN A 467 11.16 -24.47 -76.17
N ASN A 468 10.64 -24.55 -74.94
CA ASN A 468 11.09 -25.50 -73.93
C ASN A 468 10.83 -26.96 -74.34
N ARG A 469 9.67 -27.26 -74.95
CA ARG A 469 9.33 -28.59 -75.49
C ARG A 469 10.25 -28.99 -76.65
N VAL A 470 10.60 -28.05 -77.52
CA VAL A 470 11.54 -28.23 -78.64
C VAL A 470 12.96 -28.46 -78.11
N ALA A 471 13.49 -27.56 -77.27
CA ALA A 471 14.83 -27.71 -76.69
C ALA A 471 14.97 -29.02 -75.88
N ALA A 472 13.92 -29.42 -75.14
CA ALA A 472 13.89 -30.70 -74.44
C ALA A 472 13.78 -31.91 -75.39
N ALA A 473 13.27 -31.76 -76.61
CA ALA A 473 13.28 -32.80 -77.64
C ALA A 473 14.65 -32.88 -78.34
N GLU A 474 15.24 -31.74 -78.71
CA GLU A 474 16.58 -31.63 -79.29
C GLU A 474 17.66 -32.20 -78.35
N ALA A 475 17.60 -31.88 -77.05
CA ALA A 475 18.50 -32.45 -76.05
C ALA A 475 18.35 -33.98 -75.92
N ARG A 476 17.14 -34.52 -76.08
CA ARG A 476 16.90 -35.98 -76.12
C ARG A 476 17.40 -36.62 -77.41
N ALA A 477 17.21 -35.97 -78.56
CA ALA A 477 17.76 -36.43 -79.84
C ALA A 477 19.30 -36.50 -79.78
N SER A 478 19.96 -35.42 -79.36
CA SER A 478 21.42 -35.39 -79.22
C SER A 478 21.95 -36.40 -78.19
N ALA A 479 21.24 -36.61 -77.07
CA ALA A 479 21.61 -37.65 -76.10
C ALA A 479 21.48 -39.07 -76.69
N LEU A 480 20.47 -39.32 -77.54
CA LEU A 480 20.32 -40.59 -78.25
C LEU A 480 21.41 -40.77 -79.30
N GLU A 481 21.68 -39.77 -80.13
CA GLU A 481 22.77 -39.76 -81.12
C GLU A 481 24.13 -40.05 -80.46
N GLN A 482 24.44 -39.39 -79.35
CA GLN A 482 25.66 -39.64 -78.55
C GLN A 482 25.72 -41.03 -77.91
N SER A 483 24.57 -41.66 -77.64
CA SER A 483 24.53 -43.04 -77.14
C SER A 483 24.74 -44.05 -78.26
N LEU A 484 24.18 -43.79 -79.45
CA LEU A 484 24.37 -44.59 -80.65
C LEU A 484 25.82 -44.49 -81.16
N SER A 485 26.46 -43.32 -81.12
CA SER A 485 27.86 -43.18 -81.54
C SER A 485 28.81 -44.00 -80.65
N LYS A 486 28.65 -43.92 -79.32
CA LYS A 486 29.41 -44.71 -78.34
C LYS A 486 29.15 -46.22 -78.48
N PHE A 487 27.93 -46.61 -78.84
CA PHE A 487 27.60 -48.00 -79.12
C PHE A 487 28.26 -48.51 -80.41
N ALA A 488 28.30 -47.69 -81.47
CA ALA A 488 29.00 -47.99 -82.71
C ALA A 488 30.53 -48.06 -82.55
N GLU A 489 31.12 -47.22 -81.70
CA GLU A 489 32.53 -47.29 -81.30
C GLU A 489 32.87 -48.60 -80.57
N GLY A 490 31.97 -49.06 -79.68
CA GLY A 490 32.14 -50.29 -78.90
C GLY A 490 31.86 -51.59 -79.68
N GLN A 491 30.97 -51.56 -80.68
CA GLN A 491 30.63 -52.71 -81.54
C GLN A 491 30.44 -52.25 -82.99
N PRO A 492 31.48 -52.26 -83.84
CA PRO A 492 31.41 -51.68 -85.19
C PRO A 492 30.42 -52.39 -86.12
N ASP A 493 30.25 -53.71 -85.99
CA ASP A 493 29.24 -54.44 -86.77
C ASP A 493 27.81 -54.11 -86.32
N ALA A 494 27.58 -53.94 -85.01
CA ALA A 494 26.28 -53.52 -84.50
C ALA A 494 25.97 -52.06 -84.90
N GLY A 495 26.97 -51.17 -84.87
CA GLY A 495 26.88 -49.82 -85.42
C GLY A 495 26.56 -49.79 -86.92
N ARG A 496 27.10 -50.73 -87.70
CA ARG A 496 26.75 -50.91 -89.12
C ARG A 496 25.32 -51.37 -89.31
N TYR A 497 24.84 -52.35 -88.55
CA TYR A 497 23.43 -52.78 -88.63
C TYR A 497 22.47 -51.67 -88.20
N ALA A 498 22.78 -50.93 -87.12
CA ALA A 498 21.98 -49.78 -86.69
C ALA A 498 21.97 -48.64 -87.72
N SER A 499 23.10 -48.38 -88.40
CA SER A 499 23.19 -47.38 -89.47
C SER A 499 22.40 -47.81 -90.70
N ALA A 500 22.51 -49.07 -91.12
CA ALA A 500 21.75 -49.63 -92.24
C ALA A 500 20.24 -49.70 -91.94
N GLU A 501 19.85 -49.96 -90.67
CA GLU A 501 18.45 -49.89 -90.25
C GLU A 501 17.93 -48.44 -90.24
N ALA A 502 18.73 -47.48 -89.75
CA ALA A 502 18.38 -46.06 -89.81
C ALA A 502 18.23 -45.57 -91.25
N GLU A 503 19.15 -45.95 -92.14
CA GLU A 503 19.09 -45.64 -93.57
C GLU A 503 17.88 -46.31 -94.24
N ALA A 504 17.61 -47.59 -93.96
CA ALA A 504 16.43 -48.28 -94.47
C ALA A 504 15.11 -47.66 -93.94
N ARG A 505 15.06 -47.21 -92.68
CA ARG A 505 13.93 -46.46 -92.11
C ARG A 505 13.77 -45.08 -92.76
N GLN A 506 14.86 -44.40 -93.11
CA GLN A 506 14.81 -43.12 -93.81
C GLN A 506 14.38 -43.28 -95.27
N GLN A 507 14.93 -44.26 -95.99
CA GLN A 507 14.48 -44.64 -97.33
C GLN A 507 13.00 -45.05 -97.32
N LEU A 508 12.56 -45.82 -96.32
CA LEU A 508 11.14 -46.15 -96.12
C LEU A 508 10.31 -44.89 -95.87
N ALA A 509 10.74 -43.97 -94.99
CA ALA A 509 10.02 -42.73 -94.72
C ALA A 509 9.94 -41.81 -95.96
N ASP A 510 10.98 -41.73 -96.78
CA ASP A 510 10.96 -40.93 -98.01
C ASP A 510 10.18 -41.62 -99.14
N VAL A 511 10.15 -42.96 -99.19
CA VAL A 511 9.22 -43.73 -100.03
C VAL A 511 7.78 -43.57 -99.54
N THR A 512 7.52 -43.52 -98.23
CA THR A 512 6.18 -43.26 -97.67
C THR A 512 5.73 -41.83 -97.96
N LYS A 513 6.58 -40.81 -97.82
CA LYS A 513 6.25 -39.44 -98.27
C LYS A 513 5.95 -39.38 -99.77
N GLN A 514 6.70 -40.13 -100.58
CA GLN A 514 6.41 -40.25 -102.01
C GLN A 514 5.08 -40.99 -102.24
N LEU A 515 4.77 -42.04 -101.47
CA LEU A 515 3.51 -42.76 -101.52
C LEU A 515 2.34 -41.82 -101.14
N GLU A 516 2.42 -41.09 -100.02
CA GLU A 516 1.44 -40.08 -99.60
C GLU A 516 1.27 -38.97 -100.65
N LYS A 517 2.37 -38.54 -101.30
CA LYS A 517 2.32 -37.57 -102.39
C LYS A 517 1.68 -38.14 -103.66
N TYR A 518 1.96 -39.39 -104.01
CA TYR A 518 1.28 -40.09 -105.11
C TYR A 518 -0.15 -40.47 -104.74
N GLN A 519 -0.50 -40.62 -103.45
CA GLN A 519 -1.87 -40.86 -102.99
C GLN A 519 -2.71 -39.58 -102.98
N SER A 520 -2.15 -38.45 -102.53
CA SER A 520 -2.82 -37.14 -102.60
C SER A 520 -2.97 -36.58 -104.02
N VAL A 521 -2.25 -37.14 -105.01
CA VAL A 521 -2.35 -36.74 -106.43
C VAL A 521 -2.98 -37.83 -107.33
N TYR A 522 -2.89 -39.12 -106.96
CA TYR A 522 -3.36 -40.27 -107.77
C TYR A 522 -3.97 -41.45 -106.97
N GLY A 523 -4.20 -41.33 -105.67
CA GLY A 523 -4.72 -42.42 -104.81
C GLY A 523 -6.11 -42.13 -104.22
N ASP A 524 -6.87 -43.22 -103.99
CA ASP A 524 -8.24 -43.29 -103.48
C ASP A 524 -9.19 -42.23 -104.04
N SER A 525 -9.14 -41.01 -103.50
CA SER A 525 -9.90 -39.83 -103.93
C SER A 525 -9.81 -39.44 -105.42
N SER A 526 -8.93 -40.04 -106.23
CA SER A 526 -8.87 -39.84 -107.69
C SER A 526 -9.30 -41.06 -108.53
N SER A 527 -9.48 -42.24 -107.92
CA SER A 527 -9.94 -43.47 -108.60
C SER A 527 -11.36 -43.89 -108.18
N LEU A 528 -11.83 -43.37 -107.05
CA LEU A 528 -13.21 -43.48 -106.58
C LEU A 528 -14.19 -42.74 -107.53
N PRO A 529 -15.44 -43.22 -107.69
CA PRO A 529 -16.49 -42.49 -108.40
C PRO A 529 -16.73 -41.10 -107.78
N PRO A 530 -17.17 -40.09 -108.56
CA PRO A 530 -17.31 -38.71 -108.08
C PRO A 530 -18.25 -38.60 -106.86
N ASP A 531 -19.30 -39.42 -106.79
CA ASP A 531 -20.20 -39.49 -105.64
C ASP A 531 -19.46 -39.87 -104.34
N VAL A 532 -18.49 -40.80 -104.43
CA VAL A 532 -17.70 -41.28 -103.30
C VAL A 532 -16.57 -40.31 -102.95
N GLN A 533 -16.05 -39.56 -103.92
CA GLN A 533 -15.16 -38.41 -103.66
C GLN A 533 -15.90 -37.32 -102.88
N GLY A 534 -17.14 -37.00 -103.29
CA GLY A 534 -18.02 -36.05 -102.59
C GLY A 534 -18.33 -36.51 -101.17
N LEU A 535 -18.72 -37.79 -100.99
CA LEU A 535 -18.92 -38.39 -99.66
C LEU A 535 -17.65 -38.39 -98.80
N SER A 536 -16.46 -38.57 -99.39
CA SER A 536 -15.18 -38.52 -98.66
C SER A 536 -14.85 -37.10 -98.17
N GLN A 537 -15.06 -36.08 -99.00
CA GLN A 537 -14.89 -34.67 -98.61
C GLN A 537 -15.95 -34.23 -97.59
N GLU A 538 -17.20 -34.70 -97.73
CA GLU A 538 -18.24 -34.47 -96.73
C GLU A 538 -17.92 -35.19 -95.41
N LEU A 539 -17.42 -36.43 -95.44
CA LEU A 539 -16.95 -37.15 -94.26
C LEU A 539 -15.83 -36.39 -93.55
N GLN A 540 -14.77 -35.98 -94.26
CA GLN A 540 -13.67 -35.21 -93.67
C GLN A 540 -14.17 -33.91 -93.04
N ARG A 541 -15.01 -33.15 -93.74
CA ARG A 541 -15.64 -31.93 -93.20
C ARG A 541 -16.50 -32.23 -91.96
N LYS A 542 -17.18 -33.37 -91.91
CA LYS A 542 -17.97 -33.80 -90.75
C LYS A 542 -17.10 -34.29 -89.60
N GLU A 543 -15.94 -34.88 -89.86
CA GLU A 543 -14.96 -35.27 -88.85
C GLU A 543 -14.25 -34.04 -88.25
N GLU A 544 -13.91 -33.03 -89.05
CA GLU A 544 -13.46 -31.72 -88.59
C GLU A 544 -14.53 -31.03 -87.73
N GLU A 545 -15.78 -30.99 -88.21
CA GLU A 545 -16.91 -30.41 -87.47
C GLU A 545 -17.15 -31.15 -86.14
N VAL A 546 -17.11 -32.48 -86.12
CA VAL A 546 -17.23 -33.31 -84.90
C VAL A 546 -16.03 -33.11 -83.97
N SER A 547 -14.80 -32.99 -84.49
CA SER A 547 -13.61 -32.69 -83.69
C SER A 547 -13.71 -31.33 -83.01
N LYS A 548 -14.12 -30.30 -83.77
CA LYS A 548 -14.36 -28.95 -83.25
C LYS A 548 -15.50 -28.90 -82.23
N LEU A 549 -16.59 -29.65 -82.48
CA LEU A 549 -17.70 -29.76 -81.53
C LEU A 549 -17.31 -30.52 -80.25
N ARG A 550 -16.43 -31.52 -80.32
CA ARG A 550 -15.85 -32.19 -79.14
C ARG A 550 -14.96 -31.24 -78.33
N LEU A 551 -14.11 -30.45 -78.98
CA LEU A 551 -13.28 -29.42 -78.34
C LEU A 551 -14.13 -28.32 -77.68
N ALA A 552 -15.20 -27.87 -78.34
CA ALA A 552 -16.16 -26.93 -77.75
C ALA A 552 -16.97 -27.58 -76.61
N GLY A 553 -17.24 -28.89 -76.67
CA GLY A 553 -17.93 -29.64 -75.62
C GLY A 553 -17.10 -29.76 -74.34
N THR A 554 -15.83 -30.17 -74.44
CA THR A 554 -14.92 -30.22 -73.28
C THR A 554 -14.66 -28.82 -72.72
N GLN A 555 -14.53 -27.80 -73.58
CA GLN A 555 -14.38 -26.42 -73.15
C GLN A 555 -15.59 -25.89 -72.39
N ARG A 556 -16.81 -26.20 -72.81
CA ARG A 556 -18.03 -25.78 -72.10
C ARG A 556 -18.16 -26.44 -70.73
N ALA A 557 -17.84 -27.73 -70.61
CA ALA A 557 -17.88 -28.44 -69.32
C ALA A 557 -16.89 -27.85 -68.30
N GLU A 558 -15.65 -27.58 -68.73
CA GLU A 558 -14.64 -26.97 -67.86
C GLU A 558 -14.95 -25.49 -67.55
N ALA A 559 -15.49 -24.75 -68.53
CA ALA A 559 -15.93 -23.37 -68.35
C ALA A 559 -17.12 -23.26 -67.37
N GLU A 560 -18.05 -24.21 -67.40
CA GLU A 560 -19.18 -24.30 -66.45
C GLU A 560 -18.68 -24.64 -65.04
N SER A 561 -17.74 -25.59 -64.90
CA SER A 561 -17.06 -25.88 -63.62
C SER A 561 -16.37 -24.64 -63.03
N SER A 562 -15.60 -23.90 -63.85
CA SER A 562 -14.98 -22.63 -63.45
C SER A 562 -16.02 -21.58 -63.06
N LEU A 563 -17.14 -21.49 -63.77
CA LEU A 563 -18.21 -20.52 -63.49
C LEU A 563 -18.88 -20.77 -62.13
N TYR A 564 -19.16 -22.03 -61.75
CA TYR A 564 -19.67 -22.32 -60.40
C TYR A 564 -18.64 -21.98 -59.32
N ALA A 565 -17.37 -22.35 -59.51
CA ALA A 565 -16.30 -22.01 -58.57
C ALA A 565 -16.01 -20.50 -58.46
N GLU A 566 -16.31 -19.71 -59.51
CA GLU A 566 -16.30 -18.24 -59.48
C GLU A 566 -17.53 -17.67 -58.75
N LEU A 567 -18.71 -18.23 -58.99
CA LEU A 567 -19.96 -17.86 -58.34
C LEU A 567 -19.88 -18.05 -56.82
N ASP A 568 -19.34 -19.18 -56.36
CA ASP A 568 -19.16 -19.47 -54.93
C ASP A 568 -18.21 -18.48 -54.26
N LYS A 569 -17.07 -18.18 -54.89
CA LYS A 569 -16.09 -17.19 -54.39
C LYS A 569 -16.69 -15.78 -54.34
N LEU A 570 -17.39 -15.36 -55.40
CA LEU A 570 -18.07 -14.07 -55.45
C LEU A 570 -19.17 -13.99 -54.39
N SER A 571 -19.93 -15.06 -54.17
CA SER A 571 -20.97 -15.13 -53.14
C SER A 571 -20.38 -14.99 -51.73
N ALA A 572 -19.30 -15.73 -51.43
CA ALA A 572 -18.59 -15.61 -50.16
C ALA A 572 -18.04 -14.19 -49.92
N ALA A 573 -17.45 -13.57 -50.94
CA ALA A 573 -16.97 -12.19 -50.88
C ALA A 573 -18.12 -11.18 -50.68
N TRP A 574 -19.27 -11.37 -51.33
CA TRP A 574 -20.47 -10.56 -51.11
C TRP A 574 -21.02 -10.68 -49.69
N GLU A 575 -21.10 -11.89 -49.12
CA GLU A 575 -21.50 -12.06 -47.73
C GLU A 575 -20.49 -11.44 -46.74
N ALA A 576 -19.19 -11.55 -47.01
CA ALA A 576 -18.14 -10.93 -46.20
C ALA A 576 -18.28 -9.39 -46.20
N LEU A 577 -18.54 -8.79 -47.37
CA LEU A 577 -18.78 -7.36 -47.52
C LEU A 577 -20.07 -6.93 -46.81
N ASP A 578 -21.18 -7.68 -46.94
CA ASP A 578 -22.44 -7.41 -46.24
C ASP A 578 -22.27 -7.46 -44.70
N ARG A 579 -21.55 -8.46 -44.18
CA ARG A 579 -21.17 -8.54 -42.75
C ARG A 579 -20.36 -7.31 -42.32
N GLN A 580 -19.38 -6.89 -43.12
CA GLN A 580 -18.55 -5.73 -42.84
C GLN A 580 -19.36 -4.42 -42.84
N VAL A 581 -20.23 -4.22 -43.83
CA VAL A 581 -21.12 -3.05 -43.93
C VAL A 581 -22.09 -3.01 -42.74
N LYS A 582 -22.73 -4.14 -42.38
CA LYS A 582 -23.60 -4.22 -41.20
C LYS A 582 -22.86 -3.89 -39.91
N SER A 583 -21.63 -4.40 -39.73
CA SER A 583 -20.79 -4.05 -38.59
C SER A 583 -20.50 -2.55 -38.55
N LYS A 584 -20.09 -1.94 -39.67
CA LYS A 584 -19.76 -0.51 -39.73
C LYS A 584 -20.97 0.40 -39.55
N VAL A 585 -22.15 0.01 -40.04
CA VAL A 585 -23.40 0.72 -39.77
C VAL A 585 -23.73 0.67 -38.26
N PHE A 586 -23.58 -0.49 -37.61
CA PHE A 586 -23.81 -0.60 -36.16
C PHE A 586 -22.79 0.23 -35.33
N ASP A 587 -21.51 0.19 -35.72
CA ASP A 587 -20.46 1.03 -35.12
C ASP A 587 -20.79 2.53 -35.24
N LEU A 588 -21.26 2.97 -36.41
CA LEU A 588 -21.66 4.36 -36.67
C LEU A 588 -22.88 4.76 -35.85
N THR A 589 -23.96 3.96 -35.84
CA THR A 589 -25.13 4.22 -34.99
C THR A 589 -24.73 4.34 -33.51
N SER A 590 -23.84 3.46 -33.03
CA SER A 590 -23.31 3.53 -31.66
C SER A 590 -22.47 4.79 -31.39
N MET A 591 -21.75 5.31 -32.39
CA MET A 591 -21.05 6.60 -32.29
C MET A 591 -22.03 7.78 -32.28
N GLU A 592 -23.06 7.75 -33.12
CA GLU A 592 -24.12 8.77 -33.18
C GLU A 592 -24.92 8.85 -31.88
N GLU A 593 -25.32 7.72 -31.30
CA GLU A 593 -25.96 7.66 -29.98
C GLU A 593 -25.08 8.27 -28.88
N ARG A 594 -23.77 8.00 -28.91
CA ARG A 594 -22.80 8.58 -27.97
C ARG A 594 -22.62 10.08 -28.17
N LEU A 595 -22.55 10.56 -29.42
CA LEU A 595 -22.47 11.98 -29.74
C LEU A 595 -23.76 12.72 -29.32
N ALA A 596 -24.93 12.15 -29.59
CA ALA A 596 -26.21 12.70 -29.16
C ALA A 596 -26.31 12.78 -27.63
N LYS A 597 -25.87 11.73 -26.92
CA LYS A 597 -25.82 11.73 -25.45
C LYS A 597 -24.84 12.78 -24.91
N MET A 598 -23.61 12.87 -25.43
CA MET A 598 -22.65 13.90 -25.02
C MET A 598 -23.17 15.32 -25.30
N GLY A 599 -23.88 15.52 -26.41
CA GLY A 599 -24.55 16.79 -26.71
C GLY A 599 -25.65 17.14 -25.70
N HIS A 600 -26.44 16.15 -25.26
CA HIS A 600 -27.44 16.32 -24.21
C HIS A 600 -26.81 16.61 -22.83
N ASP A 601 -25.77 15.86 -22.46
CA ASP A 601 -25.05 16.04 -21.20
C ASP A 601 -24.34 17.41 -21.15
N TYR A 602 -23.74 17.85 -22.26
CA TYR A 602 -23.16 19.19 -22.42
C TYR A 602 -24.23 20.30 -22.35
N PHE A 603 -25.38 20.14 -23.03
CA PHE A 603 -26.50 21.08 -22.93
C PHE A 603 -27.00 21.21 -21.49
N ASN A 604 -27.13 20.10 -20.76
CA ASN A 604 -27.50 20.09 -19.35
C ASN A 604 -26.44 20.77 -18.47
N GLN A 605 -25.14 20.57 -18.76
CA GLN A 605 -24.04 21.24 -18.05
C GLN A 605 -24.06 22.76 -18.27
N VAL A 606 -24.22 23.22 -19.52
CA VAL A 606 -24.34 24.66 -19.84
C VAL A 606 -25.58 25.25 -19.18
N LYS A 607 -26.72 24.54 -19.20
CA LYS A 607 -27.95 24.96 -18.52
C LYS A 607 -27.76 25.09 -16.99
N ALA A 608 -27.06 24.14 -16.37
CA ALA A 608 -26.75 24.18 -14.94
C ALA A 608 -25.75 25.31 -14.60
N GLN A 609 -24.75 25.55 -15.46
CA GLN A 609 -23.79 26.65 -15.29
C GLN A 609 -24.48 28.01 -15.41
N ASN A 610 -25.39 28.19 -16.39
CA ASN A 610 -26.19 29.39 -16.53
C ASN A 610 -27.10 29.61 -15.30
N ALA A 611 -27.80 28.57 -14.83
CA ALA A 611 -28.62 28.67 -13.61
C ALA A 611 -27.80 29.03 -12.36
N LEU A 612 -26.53 28.61 -12.28
CA LEU A 612 -25.61 28.99 -11.20
C LEU A 612 -25.09 30.43 -11.34
N LEU A 613 -24.92 30.93 -12.56
CA LEU A 613 -24.63 32.36 -12.82
C LEU A 613 -25.85 33.24 -12.48
N ASP A 614 -27.06 32.82 -12.86
CA ASP A 614 -28.31 33.48 -12.48
C ASP A 614 -28.46 33.51 -10.95
N ALA A 615 -28.25 32.38 -10.26
CA ALA A 615 -28.25 32.33 -8.80
C ALA A 615 -27.27 33.35 -8.20
N LYS A 616 -25.99 33.33 -8.63
CA LYS A 616 -24.97 34.28 -8.15
C LYS A 616 -25.30 35.74 -8.45
N THR A 617 -25.88 36.08 -9.60
CA THR A 617 -26.31 37.47 -9.87
C THR A 617 -27.46 37.90 -8.96
N THR A 618 -28.38 36.99 -8.61
CA THR A 618 -29.40 37.31 -7.59
C THR A 618 -28.83 37.45 -6.17
N GLU A 619 -27.80 36.69 -5.81
CA GLU A 619 -27.09 36.85 -4.53
C GLU A 619 -26.34 38.18 -4.47
N ILE A 620 -25.60 38.54 -5.52
CA ILE A 620 -24.92 39.83 -5.64
C ILE A 620 -25.92 41.00 -5.54
N ARG A 621 -27.11 40.88 -6.16
CA ARG A 621 -28.18 41.87 -6.01
C ARG A 621 -28.67 41.99 -4.56
N LYS A 622 -28.94 40.86 -3.89
CA LYS A 622 -29.36 40.85 -2.46
C LYS A 622 -28.29 41.49 -1.56
N ALA A 623 -27.02 41.13 -1.74
CA ALA A 623 -25.91 41.71 -1.00
C ALA A 623 -25.78 43.22 -1.24
N GLY A 624 -26.03 43.68 -2.47
CA GLY A 624 -26.12 45.12 -2.79
C GLY A 624 -27.27 45.83 -2.07
N GLU A 625 -28.44 45.20 -2.00
CA GLU A 625 -29.62 45.71 -1.27
C GLU A 625 -29.40 45.73 0.26
N GLU A 626 -28.67 44.74 0.79
CA GLU A 626 -28.27 44.68 2.21
C GLU A 626 -27.19 45.71 2.54
N LEU A 627 -26.17 45.88 1.72
CA LEU A 627 -25.17 46.95 1.86
C LEU A 627 -25.83 48.34 1.80
N LEU A 628 -26.84 48.52 0.93
CA LEU A 628 -27.63 49.76 0.87
C LEU A 628 -28.49 49.97 2.14
N ARG A 629 -29.02 48.91 2.75
CA ARG A 629 -29.69 48.97 4.07
C ARG A 629 -28.71 49.31 5.19
N LEU A 630 -27.58 48.62 5.28
CA LEU A 630 -26.54 48.83 6.29
C LEU A 630 -25.98 50.25 6.20
N ARG A 631 -25.75 50.75 4.98
CA ARG A 631 -25.38 52.15 4.75
C ARG A 631 -26.42 53.13 5.31
N LYS A 632 -27.72 52.94 5.00
CA LYS A 632 -28.80 53.79 5.55
C LYS A 632 -28.91 53.70 7.07
N ALA A 633 -28.66 52.53 7.66
CA ALA A 633 -28.62 52.35 9.10
C ALA A 633 -27.41 53.06 9.74
N ALA A 634 -26.23 53.00 9.10
CA ALA A 634 -25.05 53.74 9.54
C ALA A 634 -25.21 55.26 9.40
N GLU A 635 -25.82 55.74 8.31
CA GLU A 635 -26.19 57.15 8.12
C GLU A 635 -27.20 57.61 9.21
N LYS A 636 -28.17 56.76 9.59
CA LYS A 636 -29.09 57.01 10.72
C LYS A 636 -28.35 57.05 12.05
N HIS A 637 -27.54 56.05 12.39
CA HIS A 637 -26.78 56.02 13.64
C HIS A 637 -25.76 57.16 13.74
N ALA A 638 -25.17 57.61 12.63
CA ALA A 638 -24.33 58.82 12.61
C ALA A 638 -25.14 60.09 12.93
N SER A 639 -26.39 60.19 12.45
CA SER A 639 -27.29 61.31 12.82
C SER A 639 -27.72 61.25 14.30
N GLU A 640 -27.95 60.05 14.85
CA GLU A 640 -28.27 59.83 16.27
C GLU A 640 -27.07 60.17 17.16
N TYR A 641 -25.86 59.71 16.81
CA TYR A 641 -24.62 60.09 17.50
C TYR A 641 -24.38 61.60 17.49
N LYS A 642 -24.73 62.28 16.39
CA LYS A 642 -24.63 63.74 16.29
C LYS A 642 -25.58 64.44 17.26
N LEU A 643 -26.82 63.94 17.43
CA LEU A 643 -27.76 64.40 18.46
C LEU A 643 -27.23 64.14 19.89
N LEU A 644 -26.79 62.91 20.17
CA LEU A 644 -26.28 62.50 21.49
C LEU A 644 -25.01 63.28 21.88
N SER A 645 -24.13 63.56 20.92
CA SER A 645 -22.95 64.42 21.12
C SER A 645 -23.35 65.84 21.53
N THR A 646 -24.33 66.46 20.85
CA THR A 646 -24.83 67.79 21.25
C THR A 646 -25.55 67.78 22.61
N GLY A 647 -26.21 66.69 22.99
CA GLY A 647 -26.86 66.57 24.30
C GLY A 647 -25.88 66.38 25.46
N SER A 648 -24.83 65.56 25.29
CA SER A 648 -23.92 65.20 26.39
C SER A 648 -22.87 66.25 26.72
N SER A 649 -22.43 67.07 25.75
CA SER A 649 -21.50 68.18 26.01
C SER A 649 -22.13 69.22 26.94
N SER A 650 -23.33 69.69 26.58
CA SER A 650 -24.05 70.75 27.30
C SER A 650 -24.25 70.45 28.79
N GLN A 651 -24.56 69.20 29.17
CA GLN A 651 -24.71 68.83 30.59
C GLN A 651 -23.38 68.81 31.37
N LYS A 652 -22.26 68.45 30.71
CA LYS A 652 -20.94 68.43 31.38
C LYS A 652 -20.33 69.81 31.49
N GLU A 653 -20.51 70.65 30.48
CA GLU A 653 -20.10 72.07 30.53
C GLU A 653 -20.90 72.85 31.58
N ALA A 654 -22.22 72.66 31.63
CA ALA A 654 -23.06 73.28 32.67
C ALA A 654 -22.69 72.82 34.10
N GLY A 655 -22.34 71.53 34.28
CA GLY A 655 -21.86 71.01 35.55
C GLY A 655 -20.53 71.62 35.99
N LEU A 656 -19.56 71.71 35.08
CA LEU A 656 -18.26 72.33 35.36
C LEU A 656 -18.37 73.83 35.66
N GLN A 657 -19.22 74.56 34.93
CA GLN A 657 -19.46 75.98 35.19
C GLN A 657 -20.05 76.20 36.59
N ALA A 658 -21.04 75.41 37.00
CA ALA A 658 -21.64 75.51 38.32
C ALA A 658 -20.65 75.18 39.48
N GLU A 659 -19.66 74.33 39.24
CA GLU A 659 -18.61 74.03 40.21
C GLU A 659 -17.56 75.16 40.29
N ILE A 660 -17.23 75.80 39.16
CA ILE A 660 -16.38 76.99 39.08
C ILE A 660 -17.05 78.19 39.78
N ASP A 661 -18.35 78.43 39.55
CA ASP A 661 -19.08 79.54 40.15
C ASP A 661 -19.18 79.39 41.68
N LYS A 662 -19.37 78.17 42.20
CA LYS A 662 -19.28 77.88 43.65
C LYS A 662 -17.88 78.22 44.21
N LEU A 663 -16.82 77.86 43.50
CA LEU A 663 -15.44 78.14 43.94
C LEU A 663 -15.15 79.64 43.93
N MET A 664 -15.65 80.40 42.94
CA MET A 664 -15.56 81.86 42.94
C MET A 664 -16.36 82.49 44.09
N VAL A 665 -17.59 82.05 44.35
CA VAL A 665 -18.40 82.56 45.49
C VAL A 665 -17.70 82.28 46.83
N ARG A 666 -17.10 81.09 46.99
CA ARG A 666 -16.34 80.75 48.20
C ARG A 666 -15.07 81.60 48.34
N SER A 667 -14.29 81.74 47.26
CA SER A 667 -13.10 82.60 47.25
C SER A 667 -13.43 84.07 47.51
N MET A 668 -14.60 84.56 47.06
CA MET A 668 -15.06 85.91 47.39
C MET A 668 -15.45 86.04 48.86
N PHE A 669 -16.11 85.03 49.45
CA PHE A 669 -16.42 85.02 50.89
C PHE A 669 -15.16 85.03 51.75
N ASP A 670 -14.18 84.18 51.42
CA ASP A 670 -12.90 84.11 52.13
C ASP A 670 -12.10 85.43 51.98
N PHE A 671 -12.16 86.08 50.80
CA PHE A 671 -11.52 87.38 50.55
C PHE A 671 -12.21 88.56 51.25
N VAL A 672 -13.56 88.57 51.30
CA VAL A 672 -14.33 89.57 52.04
C VAL A 672 -14.10 89.43 53.55
N GLY A 673 -14.08 88.22 54.09
CA GLY A 673 -13.74 87.98 55.50
C GLY A 673 -12.32 88.42 55.86
N ALA A 674 -11.35 88.25 54.96
CA ALA A 674 -9.99 88.76 55.13
C ALA A 674 -9.93 90.30 55.10
N LEU A 675 -10.71 90.95 54.23
CA LEU A 675 -10.84 92.42 54.20
C LEU A 675 -11.52 92.98 55.45
N GLU A 676 -12.57 92.32 55.95
CA GLU A 676 -13.31 92.75 57.14
C GLU A 676 -12.45 92.62 58.41
N MET A 677 -11.65 91.55 58.52
CA MET A 677 -10.61 91.40 59.55
C MET A 677 -9.56 92.52 59.49
N LEU A 678 -9.04 92.85 58.30
CA LEU A 678 -8.07 93.94 58.13
C LEU A 678 -8.68 95.31 58.47
N TYR A 679 -9.95 95.55 58.12
CA TYR A 679 -10.64 96.80 58.42
C TYR A 679 -10.90 96.97 59.93
N LEU A 680 -11.24 95.88 60.65
CA LEU A 680 -11.33 95.87 62.11
C LEU A 680 -9.98 96.12 62.78
N GLN A 681 -8.88 95.61 62.22
CA GLN A 681 -7.54 95.79 62.77
C GLN A 681 -7.00 97.22 62.55
N ASP A 682 -7.30 97.83 61.40
CA ASP A 682 -7.00 99.25 61.11
C ASP A 682 -7.90 100.21 61.91
N ALA A 683 -9.18 99.86 62.13
CA ALA A 683 -10.08 100.61 63.01
C ALA A 683 -9.62 100.59 64.48
N HIS A 684 -9.09 99.46 64.97
CA HIS A 684 -8.54 99.37 66.32
C HIS A 684 -7.23 100.16 66.46
N ALA A 685 -6.38 100.23 65.42
CA ALA A 685 -5.20 101.08 65.43
C ALA A 685 -5.58 102.57 65.53
N LYS A 686 -6.56 103.01 64.73
CA LYS A 686 -7.04 104.41 64.71
C LYS A 686 -7.78 104.86 65.97
N TYR A 687 -8.14 103.93 66.87
CA TYR A 687 -8.73 104.26 68.17
C TYR A 687 -7.68 104.48 69.29
N CYS A 688 -6.41 104.19 69.06
CA CYS A 688 -5.35 104.42 70.06
C CYS A 688 -4.63 105.78 69.92
N ASP A 689 -4.60 106.37 68.72
CA ASP A 689 -3.89 107.64 68.43
C ASP A 689 -4.72 108.92 68.72
N HIS A 690 -5.83 108.81 69.47
CA HIS A 690 -6.71 109.96 69.79
C HIS A 690 -7.11 110.11 71.27
N GLU A 691 -6.36 109.47 72.20
CA GLU A 691 -6.47 109.73 73.64
C GLU A 691 -5.13 110.18 74.28
N VAL A 692 -4.28 110.87 73.50
CA VAL A 692 -3.10 111.60 74.01
C VAL A 692 -3.08 113.04 73.48
N HIS A 693 -4.13 113.80 73.82
CA HIS A 693 -4.03 115.27 73.86
C HIS A 693 -4.90 115.87 74.98
N ALA A 694 -4.68 115.36 76.19
CA ALA A 694 -5.11 115.91 77.47
C ALA A 694 -3.96 115.75 78.49
#